data_AF-A0A0D2HKG0-F1
#
_entry.id   AF-A0A0D2HKG0-F1
#
_cell.length_a   1.000
_cell.length_b   1.000
_cell.length_c   1.000
_cell.angle_alpha   90.00
_cell.angle_beta   90.00
_cell.angle_gamma   90.00
#
_symmetry.space_group_name_H-M   'P 1'
#
loop_
_entity.id
_entity.type
_entity.pdbx_description
1 polymer ?
#
loop_
_entity_poly.entity_id
_entity_poly.type
_entity_poly.pdbx_seq_one_letter_code
_entity_poly.pdbx_strand_id
1 'polypeptide(L)'
;MAELAMTKTVDGQTRVEDYLNDKIQTAVDLEQVDSLVQRVREQQTLLREQLEAARTDYTEATNRVNERSRELREAAEKCKREHTDIDRRLRDLAQSNVSDDAARKVEARLIKVRRLEVARSYLEVYQQLDTLSHTTKENFSADPEASIKGYLRLRTIWRHIQDAQPAAEGAAPQLTYAFEQQMQQLHALIKASLERGLQESLAEMKWPAKTLNLQHKIQNQWEENVRLLLQLQEPDLIETYAGLDTQSRSSTPEPIVLLPLEVMVQPLVVRFRYHFYGDKPTNRLDKPEYFLTHVLDLLETHSAFMSDMLGPILDDRAHQSEALETLYPDAVSAFITALLPMVEAKCLSFLPQISQQPQLISHFMHELMVFDSAIRDTWSYIPIPRMLAEWKGITWRVLTTHGYFALWLKVEKDFALSRYKSIRDAPDSNEIDFDADATQTKPTKGAIRVNDLLETITDRYRGLSSFSQKMKFLLEIQLSIFDDYHNNLHGGLQAYLVSSHTAGRLLQGQSEAEAFGLKGLESLAKIFGSAEFLERKMSDWNDDVFFLELWDELQYRAQANSGTGASIGTDLKVEDVADKTSTTIKSNGVETDEDSDGSGLFDQTASAYRRLRERCEEEMLRFFDINLRGALRAYVKHAQWSSLVETLSDPAAMAPSPSLDGFFQTTATLLGYLSRVLAPGPMRRICKHYCSTLQREVYDNVIMYHTFSATGAAQLARDLSEIKTTIEKHSGLRGVTGAGFKRLEEAVYLLSLDASQTLESSEEDEWGFNDDDNDEESRGQATTDEAITDDTGVKKPGLWDVEKLIFESNEAARKALADMGLYHLSEGEARNILKRRVELNG
;
A
#
# COMPACT_ATOMS: atom_id res chain seq x y z
N MET A 1 -44.24 -18.05 -65.02
CA MET A 1 -43.94 -19.00 -66.13
C MET A 1 -43.75 -18.28 -67.45
N ALA A 2 -44.75 -17.59 -68.01
CA ALA A 2 -44.61 -16.87 -69.29
C ALA A 2 -43.50 -15.80 -69.27
N GLU A 3 -43.48 -14.91 -68.26
CA GLU A 3 -42.44 -13.85 -68.15
C GLU A 3 -41.02 -14.42 -67.95
N LEU A 4 -40.90 -15.57 -67.30
CA LEU A 4 -39.64 -16.29 -67.08
C LEU A 4 -39.11 -17.00 -68.35
N ALA A 5 -39.91 -17.08 -69.41
CA ALA A 5 -39.50 -17.63 -70.69
C ALA A 5 -38.91 -16.55 -71.62
N MET A 6 -39.45 -15.32 -71.60
CA MET A 6 -38.96 -14.24 -72.48
C MET A 6 -37.61 -13.67 -72.05
N THR A 7 -37.32 -13.58 -70.74
CA THR A 7 -36.02 -13.12 -70.25
C THR A 7 -34.86 -14.04 -70.65
N LYS A 8 -35.08 -15.37 -70.64
CA LYS A 8 -34.06 -16.36 -71.01
C LYS A 8 -33.66 -16.36 -72.48
N THR A 9 -34.50 -15.87 -73.40
CA THR A 9 -34.16 -15.85 -74.83
C THR A 9 -33.29 -14.65 -75.20
N VAL A 10 -33.47 -13.50 -74.57
CA VAL A 10 -32.67 -12.29 -74.85
C VAL A 10 -31.23 -12.46 -74.32
N ASP A 11 -31.08 -12.91 -73.07
CA ASP A 11 -29.77 -13.20 -72.44
C ASP A 11 -28.94 -14.25 -73.20
N GLY A 12 -29.60 -15.12 -73.97
CA GLY A 12 -28.94 -16.15 -74.77
C GLY A 12 -28.28 -15.59 -76.03
N GLN A 13 -28.84 -14.55 -76.65
CA GLN A 13 -28.29 -13.95 -77.87
C GLN A 13 -27.12 -13.01 -77.55
N THR A 14 -27.26 -12.13 -76.56
CA THR A 14 -26.17 -11.25 -76.12
C THR A 14 -24.93 -12.05 -75.71
N ARG A 15 -25.07 -13.13 -74.92
CA ARG A 15 -23.94 -13.99 -74.56
C ARG A 15 -23.23 -14.66 -75.74
N VAL A 16 -23.94 -14.95 -76.83
CA VAL A 16 -23.34 -15.53 -78.04
C VAL A 16 -22.63 -14.46 -78.87
N GLU A 17 -23.20 -13.25 -79.00
CA GLU A 17 -22.52 -12.12 -79.62
C GLU A 17 -21.28 -11.68 -78.84
N ASP A 18 -21.36 -11.58 -77.51
CA ASP A 18 -20.22 -11.26 -76.64
C ASP A 18 -19.10 -12.30 -76.77
N TYR A 19 -19.43 -13.59 -76.76
CA TYR A 19 -18.44 -14.66 -76.94
C TYR A 19 -17.80 -14.65 -78.33
N LEU A 20 -18.57 -14.37 -79.38
CA LEU A 20 -18.05 -14.27 -80.75
C LEU A 20 -17.16 -13.03 -80.92
N ASN A 21 -17.55 -11.88 -80.37
CA ASN A 21 -16.74 -10.65 -80.38
C ASN A 21 -15.46 -10.79 -79.55
N ASP A 22 -15.50 -11.50 -78.42
CA ASP A 22 -14.32 -11.75 -77.59
C ASP A 22 -13.34 -12.75 -78.25
N LYS A 23 -13.84 -13.67 -79.09
CA LYS A 23 -13.02 -14.72 -79.73
C LYS A 23 -12.65 -14.45 -81.20
N ILE A 24 -13.28 -13.48 -81.85
CA ILE A 24 -13.00 -13.09 -83.24
C ILE A 24 -12.82 -11.57 -83.27
N GLN A 25 -11.62 -11.10 -82.89
CA GLN A 25 -11.28 -9.67 -82.86
C GLN A 25 -10.60 -9.20 -84.15
N THR A 26 -9.94 -10.10 -84.86
CA THR A 26 -9.11 -9.81 -86.03
C THR A 26 -9.36 -10.79 -87.17
N ALA A 27 -8.94 -10.42 -88.39
CA ALA A 27 -9.03 -11.31 -89.55
C ALA A 27 -8.18 -12.58 -89.44
N VAL A 28 -7.23 -12.64 -88.50
CA VAL A 28 -6.40 -13.84 -88.21
C VAL A 28 -7.16 -14.82 -87.31
N ASP A 29 -8.06 -14.34 -86.45
CA ASP A 29 -8.86 -15.20 -85.57
C ASP A 29 -9.87 -16.06 -86.35
N LEU A 30 -10.18 -15.67 -87.60
CA LEU A 30 -10.91 -16.50 -88.56
C LEU A 30 -10.20 -17.82 -88.87
N GLU A 31 -8.86 -17.89 -88.84
CA GLU A 31 -8.11 -19.15 -88.98
C GLU A 31 -8.26 -20.06 -87.76
N GLN A 32 -8.60 -19.49 -86.59
CA GLN A 32 -8.85 -20.26 -85.36
C GLN A 32 -10.29 -20.76 -85.26
N VAL A 33 -11.21 -20.37 -86.16
CA VAL A 33 -12.64 -20.72 -86.08
C VAL A 33 -12.86 -22.22 -86.06
N ASP A 34 -12.11 -23.03 -86.82
CA ASP A 34 -12.25 -24.49 -86.73
C ASP A 34 -11.85 -25.03 -85.35
N SER A 35 -10.78 -24.49 -84.74
CA SER A 35 -10.38 -24.84 -83.35
C SER A 35 -11.39 -24.36 -82.30
N LEU A 36 -12.08 -23.25 -82.59
CA LEU A 36 -13.08 -22.66 -81.69
C LEU A 36 -14.39 -23.46 -81.78
N VAL A 37 -14.83 -23.78 -82.99
CA VAL A 37 -15.97 -24.66 -83.27
C VAL A 37 -15.71 -26.06 -82.71
N GLN A 38 -14.48 -26.57 -82.79
CA GLN A 38 -14.12 -27.84 -82.16
C GLN A 38 -14.18 -27.74 -80.62
N ARG A 39 -13.59 -26.71 -79.99
CA ARG A 39 -13.73 -26.49 -78.53
C ARG A 39 -15.18 -26.33 -78.08
N VAL A 40 -15.99 -25.58 -78.82
CA VAL A 40 -17.41 -25.39 -78.54
C VAL A 40 -18.18 -26.70 -78.72
N ARG A 41 -17.84 -27.54 -79.71
CA ARG A 41 -18.39 -28.89 -79.85
C ARG A 41 -17.99 -29.80 -78.69
N GLU A 42 -16.72 -29.81 -78.30
CA GLU A 42 -16.18 -30.59 -77.18
C GLU A 42 -16.83 -30.17 -75.84
N GLN A 43 -16.94 -28.86 -75.59
CA GLN A 43 -17.69 -28.32 -74.45
C GLN A 43 -19.19 -28.65 -74.54
N GLN A 44 -19.79 -28.63 -75.73
CA GLN A 44 -21.20 -28.98 -75.91
C GLN A 44 -21.45 -30.48 -75.68
N THR A 45 -20.53 -31.38 -76.06
CA THR A 45 -20.60 -32.80 -75.72
C THR A 45 -20.40 -33.02 -74.22
N LEU A 46 -19.38 -32.41 -73.61
CA LEU A 46 -19.14 -32.51 -72.16
C LEU A 46 -20.32 -31.98 -71.35
N LEU A 47 -20.89 -30.82 -71.73
CA LEU A 47 -22.07 -30.26 -71.08
C LEU A 47 -23.33 -31.10 -71.34
N ARG A 48 -23.46 -31.77 -72.48
CA ARG A 48 -24.54 -32.74 -72.71
C ARG A 48 -24.39 -33.97 -71.83
N GLU A 49 -23.21 -34.57 -71.75
CA GLU A 49 -22.91 -35.72 -70.90
C GLU A 49 -23.12 -35.36 -69.42
N GLN A 50 -22.63 -34.20 -68.96
CA GLN A 50 -22.87 -33.71 -67.60
C GLN A 50 -24.35 -33.42 -67.32
N LEU A 51 -25.10 -32.90 -68.30
CA LEU A 51 -26.53 -32.61 -68.16
C LEU A 51 -27.37 -33.90 -68.22
N GLU A 52 -26.97 -34.90 -69.00
CA GLU A 52 -27.57 -36.23 -68.99
C GLU A 52 -27.27 -36.97 -67.68
N ALA A 53 -26.03 -36.96 -67.20
CA ALA A 53 -25.64 -37.49 -65.89
C ALA A 53 -26.40 -36.79 -64.74
N ALA A 54 -26.42 -35.46 -64.73
CA ALA A 54 -27.19 -34.71 -63.73
C ALA A 54 -28.70 -34.96 -63.83
N ARG A 55 -29.24 -35.25 -65.03
CA ARG A 55 -30.63 -35.67 -65.20
C ARG A 55 -30.85 -37.09 -64.69
N THR A 56 -29.98 -38.05 -64.99
CA THR A 56 -30.11 -39.42 -64.47
C THR A 56 -30.02 -39.40 -62.94
N ASP A 57 -29.03 -38.73 -62.37
CA ASP A 57 -28.84 -38.58 -60.93
C ASP A 57 -30.03 -37.87 -60.27
N TYR A 58 -30.55 -36.81 -60.89
CA TYR A 58 -31.76 -36.13 -60.41
C TYR A 58 -32.99 -37.03 -60.48
N THR A 59 -33.19 -37.78 -61.56
CA THR A 59 -34.31 -38.74 -61.65
C THR A 59 -34.15 -39.89 -60.67
N GLU A 60 -32.94 -40.39 -60.45
CA GLU A 60 -32.70 -41.47 -59.49
C GLU A 60 -32.88 -40.97 -58.05
N ALA A 61 -32.36 -39.79 -57.70
CA ALA A 61 -32.58 -39.15 -56.41
C ALA A 61 -34.07 -38.86 -56.18
N THR A 62 -34.78 -38.34 -57.19
CA THR A 62 -36.23 -38.08 -57.12
C THR A 62 -37.02 -39.37 -56.97
N ASN A 63 -36.65 -40.43 -57.70
CA ASN A 63 -37.26 -41.76 -57.55
C ASN A 63 -36.98 -42.36 -56.17
N ARG A 64 -35.73 -42.30 -55.66
CA ARG A 64 -35.38 -42.74 -54.29
C ARG A 64 -36.14 -41.94 -53.21
N VAL A 65 -36.33 -40.63 -53.40
CA VAL A 65 -37.13 -39.79 -52.48
C VAL A 65 -38.61 -40.13 -52.58
N ASN A 66 -39.15 -40.38 -53.78
CA ASN A 66 -40.55 -40.79 -53.97
C ASN A 66 -40.81 -42.19 -53.40
N GLU A 67 -39.92 -43.15 -53.64
CA GLU A 67 -39.96 -44.50 -53.09
C GLU A 67 -39.92 -44.44 -51.56
N ARG A 68 -38.94 -43.76 -50.98
CA ARG A 68 -38.82 -43.60 -49.52
C ARG A 68 -39.97 -42.81 -48.91
N SER A 69 -40.58 -41.88 -49.67
CA SER A 69 -41.80 -41.17 -49.26
C SER A 69 -43.07 -42.00 -49.42
N ARG A 70 -43.08 -42.99 -50.32
CA ARG A 70 -44.14 -43.99 -50.45
C ARG A 70 -44.03 -44.98 -49.30
N GLU A 71 -42.85 -45.51 -49.03
CA GLU A 71 -42.53 -46.35 -47.87
C GLU A 71 -42.88 -45.64 -46.55
N LEU A 72 -42.49 -44.37 -46.37
CA LEU A 72 -42.87 -43.58 -45.19
C LEU A 72 -44.37 -43.36 -45.07
N ARG A 73 -45.09 -43.12 -46.17
CA ARG A 73 -46.56 -43.00 -46.14
C ARG A 73 -47.23 -44.35 -45.85
N GLU A 74 -46.79 -45.43 -46.47
CA GLU A 74 -47.31 -46.77 -46.21
C GLU A 74 -47.02 -47.22 -44.77
N ALA A 75 -45.83 -46.92 -44.25
CA ALA A 75 -45.49 -47.14 -42.84
C ALA A 75 -46.29 -46.25 -41.89
N ALA A 76 -46.50 -44.97 -42.22
CA ALA A 76 -47.31 -44.05 -41.41
C ALA A 76 -48.81 -44.42 -41.44
N GLU A 77 -49.35 -44.82 -42.59
CA GLU A 77 -50.72 -45.31 -42.70
C GLU A 77 -50.89 -46.67 -42.01
N LYS A 78 -49.90 -47.57 -42.13
CA LYS A 78 -49.87 -48.83 -41.39
C LYS A 78 -49.85 -48.56 -39.88
N CYS A 79 -48.93 -47.71 -39.41
CA CYS A 79 -48.86 -47.30 -38.01
C CYS A 79 -50.16 -46.61 -37.55
N LYS A 80 -50.81 -45.78 -38.38
CA LYS A 80 -52.10 -45.16 -38.06
C LYS A 80 -53.26 -46.17 -38.05
N ARG A 81 -53.27 -47.16 -38.94
CA ARG A 81 -54.23 -48.29 -38.90
C ARG A 81 -54.01 -49.12 -37.63
N GLU A 82 -52.76 -49.46 -37.32
CA GLU A 82 -52.38 -50.18 -36.10
C GLU A 82 -52.76 -49.39 -34.84
N HIS A 83 -52.51 -48.06 -34.80
CA HIS A 83 -52.88 -47.21 -33.67
C HIS A 83 -54.40 -47.08 -33.53
N THR A 84 -55.15 -46.93 -34.63
CA THR A 84 -56.62 -46.89 -34.57
C THR A 84 -57.27 -48.24 -34.25
N ASP A 85 -56.63 -49.35 -34.61
CA ASP A 85 -57.00 -50.71 -34.18
C ASP A 85 -56.66 -50.93 -32.70
N ILE A 86 -55.48 -50.49 -32.23
CA ILE A 86 -55.09 -50.49 -30.81
C ILE A 86 -56.04 -49.61 -29.98
N ASP A 87 -56.40 -48.41 -30.43
CA ASP A 87 -57.36 -47.52 -29.75
C ASP A 87 -58.77 -48.09 -29.74
N ARG A 88 -59.19 -48.76 -30.82
CA ARG A 88 -60.48 -49.44 -30.90
C ARG A 88 -60.50 -50.60 -29.92
N ARG A 89 -59.49 -51.47 -29.95
CA ARG A 89 -59.30 -52.56 -29.00
C ARG A 89 -59.21 -52.03 -27.57
N LEU A 90 -58.49 -50.95 -27.29
CA LEU A 90 -58.42 -50.35 -25.95
C LEU A 90 -59.78 -49.84 -25.49
N ARG A 91 -60.59 -49.23 -26.36
CA ARG A 91 -61.98 -48.85 -26.03
C ARG A 91 -62.89 -50.07 -25.81
N ASP A 92 -62.78 -51.10 -26.65
CA ASP A 92 -63.58 -52.32 -26.54
C ASP A 92 -63.18 -53.13 -25.28
N LEU A 93 -61.88 -53.19 -24.95
CA LEU A 93 -61.35 -53.79 -23.73
C LEU A 93 -61.77 -52.98 -22.49
N ALA A 94 -61.65 -51.64 -22.52
CA ALA A 94 -62.06 -50.77 -21.40
C ALA A 94 -63.58 -50.81 -21.10
N GLN A 95 -64.40 -51.24 -22.06
CA GLN A 95 -65.84 -51.52 -21.85
C GLN A 95 -66.12 -52.97 -21.40
N SER A 96 -65.09 -53.84 -21.37
CA SER A 96 -65.21 -55.25 -20.98
C SER A 96 -64.57 -55.52 -19.62
N ASN A 97 -65.38 -55.90 -18.63
CA ASN A 97 -64.87 -56.36 -17.32
C ASN A 97 -64.13 -57.72 -17.37
N VAL A 98 -63.83 -58.22 -18.58
CA VAL A 98 -63.20 -59.53 -18.84
C VAL A 98 -61.73 -59.38 -19.25
N SER A 99 -61.32 -58.23 -19.79
CA SER A 99 -59.96 -57.99 -20.29
C SER A 99 -58.91 -57.79 -19.20
N ASP A 100 -59.32 -57.29 -18.03
CA ASP A 100 -58.42 -56.95 -16.92
C ASP A 100 -57.51 -58.12 -16.53
N ASP A 101 -58.06 -59.33 -16.45
CA ASP A 101 -57.30 -60.51 -16.03
C ASP A 101 -56.31 -61.00 -17.11
N ALA A 102 -56.57 -60.72 -18.39
CA ALA A 102 -55.63 -60.97 -19.48
C ALA A 102 -54.56 -59.87 -19.59
N ALA A 103 -54.95 -58.61 -19.45
CA ALA A 103 -54.05 -57.46 -19.43
C ALA A 103 -53.05 -57.58 -18.28
N ARG A 104 -53.52 -57.83 -17.05
CA ARG A 104 -52.68 -58.07 -15.87
C ARG A 104 -51.70 -59.24 -16.07
N LYS A 105 -52.10 -60.31 -16.78
CA LYS A 105 -51.19 -61.44 -17.11
C LYS A 105 -50.12 -61.06 -18.14
N VAL A 106 -50.42 -60.22 -19.12
CA VAL A 106 -49.44 -59.70 -20.09
C VAL A 106 -48.52 -58.68 -19.43
N GLU A 107 -49.07 -57.76 -18.65
CA GLU A 107 -48.33 -56.76 -17.88
C GLU A 107 -47.38 -57.43 -16.88
N ALA A 108 -47.83 -58.44 -16.13
CA ALA A 108 -46.96 -59.24 -15.26
C ALA A 108 -45.81 -59.94 -16.02
N ARG A 109 -46.04 -60.35 -17.28
CA ARG A 109 -44.99 -60.90 -18.15
C ARG A 109 -44.04 -59.82 -18.66
N LEU A 110 -44.54 -58.65 -19.07
CA LEU A 110 -43.73 -57.51 -19.51
C LEU A 110 -42.87 -56.94 -18.37
N ILE A 111 -43.43 -56.82 -17.17
CA ILE A 111 -42.68 -56.49 -15.94
C ILE A 111 -41.61 -57.54 -15.69
N LYS A 112 -41.88 -58.84 -15.89
CA LYS A 112 -40.87 -59.90 -15.77
C LYS A 112 -39.77 -59.78 -16.85
N VAL A 113 -40.11 -59.46 -18.10
CA VAL A 113 -39.12 -59.21 -19.17
C VAL A 113 -38.26 -57.99 -18.83
N ARG A 114 -38.87 -56.85 -18.48
CA ARG A 114 -38.14 -55.63 -18.09
C ARG A 114 -37.25 -55.85 -16.86
N ARG A 115 -37.69 -56.65 -15.87
CA ARG A 115 -36.85 -57.06 -14.74
C ARG A 115 -35.67 -57.94 -15.17
N LEU A 116 -35.85 -58.82 -16.14
CA LEU A 116 -34.76 -59.64 -16.70
C LEU A 116 -33.80 -58.81 -17.55
N GLU A 117 -34.29 -57.81 -18.29
CA GLU A 117 -33.44 -56.85 -19.04
C GLU A 117 -32.62 -55.99 -18.07
N VAL A 118 -33.23 -55.40 -17.05
CA VAL A 118 -32.52 -54.64 -16.01
C VAL A 118 -31.52 -55.53 -15.26
N ALA A 119 -31.89 -56.76 -14.90
CA ALA A 119 -30.96 -57.69 -14.26
C ALA A 119 -29.82 -58.11 -15.19
N ARG A 120 -30.07 -58.26 -16.50
CA ARG A 120 -29.05 -58.53 -17.50
C ARG A 120 -28.09 -57.35 -17.61
N SER A 121 -28.57 -56.12 -17.78
CA SER A 121 -27.71 -54.94 -17.88
C SER A 121 -26.94 -54.67 -16.59
N TYR A 122 -27.54 -54.93 -15.42
CA TYR A 122 -26.83 -54.91 -14.13
C TYR A 122 -25.67 -55.91 -14.12
N LEU A 123 -25.91 -57.15 -14.56
CA LEU A 123 -24.88 -58.18 -14.65
C LEU A 123 -23.83 -57.87 -15.72
N GLU A 124 -24.18 -57.24 -16.84
CA GLU A 124 -23.23 -56.79 -17.86
C GLU A 124 -22.30 -55.68 -17.32
N VAL A 125 -22.83 -54.72 -16.55
CA VAL A 125 -22.02 -53.67 -15.89
C VAL A 125 -21.16 -54.26 -14.77
N TYR A 126 -21.68 -55.21 -13.98
CA TYR A 126 -20.90 -55.91 -12.96
C TYR A 126 -19.82 -56.82 -13.57
N GLN A 127 -20.09 -57.45 -14.72
CA GLN A 127 -19.11 -58.21 -15.48
C GLN A 127 -18.01 -57.30 -16.03
N GLN A 128 -18.33 -56.08 -16.48
CA GLN A 128 -17.32 -55.10 -16.87
C GLN A 128 -16.45 -54.67 -15.67
N LEU A 129 -17.05 -54.44 -14.50
CA LEU A 129 -16.32 -54.17 -13.26
C LEU A 129 -15.33 -55.29 -12.92
N ASP A 130 -15.81 -56.53 -12.91
CA ASP A 130 -15.00 -57.70 -12.56
C ASP A 130 -13.90 -57.95 -13.60
N THR A 131 -14.23 -57.92 -14.90
CA THR A 131 -13.27 -58.12 -15.99
C THR A 131 -12.17 -57.05 -15.99
N LEU A 132 -12.55 -55.76 -15.96
CA LEU A 132 -11.57 -54.67 -15.92
C LEU A 132 -10.74 -54.71 -14.63
N SER A 133 -11.36 -55.01 -13.49
CA SER A 133 -10.60 -55.17 -12.24
C SER A 133 -9.64 -56.36 -12.28
N HIS A 134 -10.02 -57.48 -12.91
CA HIS A 134 -9.18 -58.67 -13.00
C HIS A 134 -7.99 -58.39 -13.92
N THR A 135 -8.23 -57.90 -15.14
CA THR A 135 -7.18 -57.51 -16.09
C THR A 135 -6.25 -56.44 -15.51
N THR A 136 -6.78 -55.46 -14.77
CA THR A 136 -5.96 -54.44 -14.09
C THR A 136 -5.05 -55.05 -13.02
N LYS A 137 -5.51 -56.08 -12.28
CA LYS A 137 -4.74 -56.81 -11.27
C LYS A 137 -3.75 -57.80 -11.89
N GLU A 138 -4.06 -58.42 -13.03
CA GLU A 138 -3.19 -59.35 -13.75
C GLU A 138 -2.04 -58.65 -14.46
N ASN A 139 -2.33 -57.56 -15.19
CA ASN A 139 -1.31 -56.80 -15.92
C ASN A 139 -0.33 -56.08 -14.98
N PHE A 140 -0.65 -55.99 -13.69
CA PHE A 140 0.03 -55.14 -12.72
C PHE A 140 1.56 -55.33 -12.61
N SER A 141 2.04 -56.56 -12.82
CA SER A 141 3.47 -56.90 -12.80
C SER A 141 4.12 -56.95 -14.19
N ALA A 142 3.34 -56.93 -15.27
CA ALA A 142 3.81 -57.16 -16.64
C ALA A 142 3.72 -55.92 -17.53
N ASP A 143 2.67 -55.11 -17.34
CA ASP A 143 2.38 -53.87 -18.06
C ASP A 143 1.64 -52.89 -17.12
N PRO A 144 2.39 -52.10 -16.32
CA PRO A 144 1.81 -51.10 -15.43
C PRO A 144 0.99 -50.03 -16.18
N GLU A 145 1.35 -49.70 -17.42
CA GLU A 145 0.65 -48.71 -18.23
C GLU A 145 -0.75 -49.21 -18.64
N ALA A 146 -0.87 -50.47 -19.05
CA ALA A 146 -2.16 -51.12 -19.32
C ALA A 146 -3.01 -51.24 -18.04
N SER A 147 -2.40 -51.49 -16.87
CA SER A 147 -3.12 -51.46 -15.59
C SER A 147 -3.70 -50.08 -15.28
N ILE A 148 -2.95 -48.99 -15.47
CA ILE A 148 -3.47 -47.63 -15.27
C ILE A 148 -4.57 -47.31 -16.29
N LYS A 149 -4.39 -47.66 -17.57
CA LYS A 149 -5.45 -47.50 -18.60
C LYS A 149 -6.74 -48.27 -18.23
N GLY A 150 -6.60 -49.48 -17.68
CA GLY A 150 -7.73 -50.28 -17.16
C GLY A 150 -8.45 -49.60 -15.99
N TYR A 151 -7.68 -49.10 -15.01
CA TYR A 151 -8.20 -48.35 -13.86
C TYR A 151 -8.91 -47.06 -14.29
N LEU A 152 -8.29 -46.23 -15.12
CA LEU A 152 -8.87 -44.97 -15.63
C LEU A 152 -10.15 -45.21 -16.43
N ARG A 153 -10.20 -46.30 -17.22
CA ARG A 153 -11.43 -46.70 -17.92
C ARG A 153 -12.54 -47.07 -16.96
N LEU A 154 -12.22 -47.81 -15.90
CA LEU A 154 -13.19 -48.18 -14.87
C LEU A 154 -13.64 -46.95 -14.05
N ARG A 155 -12.75 -45.97 -13.80
CA ARG A 155 -13.10 -44.66 -13.20
C ARG A 155 -14.06 -43.86 -14.08
N THR A 156 -13.89 -43.90 -15.40
CA THR A 156 -14.83 -43.28 -16.35
C THR A 156 -16.22 -43.91 -16.27
N ILE A 157 -16.30 -45.24 -16.19
CA ILE A 157 -17.57 -45.96 -16.00
C ILE A 157 -18.20 -45.58 -14.65
N TRP A 158 -17.40 -45.51 -13.58
CA TRP A 158 -17.87 -45.09 -12.26
C TRP A 158 -18.48 -43.68 -12.28
N ARG A 159 -17.81 -42.71 -12.90
CA ARG A 159 -18.32 -41.34 -13.07
C ARG A 159 -19.69 -41.33 -13.76
N HIS A 160 -19.83 -42.07 -14.87
CA HIS A 160 -21.13 -42.18 -15.57
C HIS A 160 -22.23 -42.84 -14.72
N ILE A 161 -21.89 -43.77 -13.82
CA ILE A 161 -22.85 -44.34 -12.85
C ILE A 161 -23.26 -43.26 -11.84
N GLN A 162 -22.33 -42.45 -11.33
CA GLN A 162 -22.63 -41.34 -10.43
C GLN A 162 -23.51 -40.27 -11.10
N ASP A 163 -23.18 -39.87 -12.33
CA ASP A 163 -23.95 -38.90 -13.13
C ASP A 163 -25.38 -39.39 -13.44
N ALA A 164 -25.57 -40.71 -13.61
CA ALA A 164 -26.88 -41.33 -13.85
C ALA A 164 -27.71 -41.51 -12.57
N GLN A 165 -27.09 -41.49 -11.39
CA GLN A 165 -27.75 -41.82 -10.12
C GLN A 165 -28.94 -40.91 -9.75
N PRO A 166 -28.94 -39.59 -10.04
CA PRO A 166 -30.10 -38.73 -9.84
C PRO A 166 -31.29 -39.12 -10.74
N ALA A 167 -31.03 -39.43 -12.02
CA ALA A 167 -32.05 -39.86 -12.98
C ALA A 167 -32.60 -41.27 -12.66
N ALA A 168 -31.82 -42.07 -11.93
CA ALA A 168 -32.20 -43.39 -11.44
C ALA A 168 -32.83 -43.37 -10.02
N GLU A 169 -33.11 -42.19 -9.45
CA GLU A 169 -33.67 -42.02 -8.09
C GLU A 169 -32.91 -42.79 -7.00
N GLY A 170 -31.58 -42.93 -7.13
CA GLY A 170 -30.77 -43.68 -6.17
C GLY A 170 -30.85 -45.20 -6.29
N ALA A 171 -31.40 -45.75 -7.38
CA ALA A 171 -31.48 -47.18 -7.61
C ALA A 171 -30.10 -47.89 -7.66
N ALA A 172 -30.12 -49.22 -7.54
CA ALA A 172 -28.92 -50.08 -7.56
C ALA A 172 -27.79 -49.69 -6.58
N PRO A 173 -28.06 -49.36 -5.29
CA PRO A 173 -27.03 -48.92 -4.34
C PRO A 173 -25.94 -49.97 -4.04
N GLN A 174 -26.22 -51.26 -4.32
CA GLN A 174 -25.23 -52.33 -4.21
C GLN A 174 -24.22 -52.30 -5.38
N LEU A 175 -24.62 -51.82 -6.56
CA LEU A 175 -23.71 -51.61 -7.68
C LEU A 175 -22.78 -50.44 -7.38
N THR A 176 -23.33 -49.32 -6.89
CA THR A 176 -22.53 -48.13 -6.57
C THR A 176 -21.52 -48.43 -5.47
N TYR A 177 -21.94 -49.13 -4.41
CA TYR A 177 -21.05 -49.58 -3.33
C TYR A 177 -19.96 -50.54 -3.83
N ALA A 178 -20.29 -51.50 -4.70
CA ALA A 178 -19.30 -52.42 -5.27
C ALA A 178 -18.26 -51.69 -6.15
N PHE A 179 -18.68 -50.73 -6.96
CA PHE A 179 -17.76 -49.88 -7.73
C PHE A 179 -16.87 -49.04 -6.82
N GLU A 180 -17.42 -48.38 -5.81
CA GLU A 180 -16.67 -47.55 -4.87
C GLU A 180 -15.61 -48.37 -4.09
N GLN A 181 -16.00 -49.54 -3.54
CA GLN A 181 -15.06 -50.41 -2.85
C GLN A 181 -13.96 -50.93 -3.76
N GLN A 182 -14.30 -51.38 -4.97
CA GLN A 182 -13.31 -51.90 -5.91
C GLN A 182 -12.38 -50.78 -6.43
N MET A 183 -12.91 -49.57 -6.62
CA MET A 183 -12.13 -48.36 -6.96
C MET A 183 -11.07 -48.07 -5.90
N GLN A 184 -11.48 -47.95 -4.64
CA GLN A 184 -10.57 -47.64 -3.53
C GLN A 184 -9.49 -48.74 -3.37
N GLN A 185 -9.87 -50.01 -3.48
CA GLN A 185 -8.93 -51.13 -3.43
C GLN A 185 -7.95 -51.14 -4.60
N LEU A 186 -8.43 -50.96 -5.83
CA LEU A 186 -7.57 -50.90 -7.03
C LEU A 186 -6.61 -49.72 -6.96
N HIS A 187 -7.09 -48.52 -6.61
CA HIS A 187 -6.27 -47.34 -6.46
C HIS A 187 -5.16 -47.55 -5.42
N ALA A 188 -5.51 -48.03 -4.22
CA ALA A 188 -4.55 -48.28 -3.15
C ALA A 188 -3.50 -49.34 -3.54
N LEU A 189 -3.91 -50.41 -4.24
CA LEU A 189 -2.98 -51.42 -4.76
C LEU A 189 -2.04 -50.81 -5.80
N ILE A 190 -2.58 -50.10 -6.80
CA ILE A 190 -1.79 -49.54 -7.91
C ILE A 190 -0.78 -48.51 -7.38
N LYS A 191 -1.24 -47.53 -6.58
CA LYS A 191 -0.39 -46.54 -5.92
C LYS A 191 0.76 -47.22 -5.17
N ALA A 192 0.45 -48.18 -4.29
CA ALA A 192 1.46 -48.82 -3.43
C ALA A 192 2.55 -49.63 -4.16
N SER A 193 2.37 -50.02 -5.43
CA SER A 193 3.44 -50.67 -6.21
C SER A 193 4.18 -49.71 -7.13
N LEU A 194 3.51 -48.68 -7.67
CA LEU A 194 4.21 -47.62 -8.39
C LEU A 194 5.11 -46.82 -7.44
N GLU A 195 4.65 -46.56 -6.21
CA GLU A 195 5.48 -46.00 -5.13
C GLU A 195 6.68 -46.90 -4.83
N ARG A 196 6.51 -48.23 -4.79
CA ARG A 196 7.60 -49.18 -4.55
C ARG A 196 8.61 -49.19 -5.70
N GLY A 197 8.15 -49.22 -6.95
CA GLY A 197 9.01 -49.11 -8.13
C GLY A 197 9.80 -47.80 -8.16
N LEU A 198 9.15 -46.69 -7.79
CA LEU A 198 9.83 -45.41 -7.63
C LEU A 198 10.86 -45.46 -6.49
N GLN A 199 10.53 -46.01 -5.31
CA GLN A 199 11.47 -46.19 -4.20
C GLN A 199 12.70 -47.03 -4.58
N GLU A 200 12.51 -48.12 -5.33
CA GLU A 200 13.59 -48.97 -5.84
C GLU A 200 14.49 -48.20 -6.81
N SER A 201 13.91 -47.46 -7.78
CA SER A 201 14.68 -46.63 -8.71
C SER A 201 15.44 -45.49 -8.00
N LEU A 202 14.85 -44.84 -6.99
CA LEU A 202 15.49 -43.81 -6.19
C LEU A 202 16.65 -44.37 -5.35
N ALA A 203 16.51 -45.60 -4.82
CA ALA A 203 17.58 -46.29 -4.12
C ALA A 203 18.76 -46.64 -5.06
N GLU A 204 18.47 -47.13 -6.27
CA GLU A 204 19.49 -47.38 -7.31
C GLU A 204 20.18 -46.08 -7.79
N MET A 205 19.43 -44.98 -7.90
CA MET A 205 19.95 -43.63 -8.14
C MET A 205 20.78 -43.07 -6.99
N LYS A 206 20.72 -43.67 -5.79
CA LYS A 206 21.28 -43.13 -4.53
C LYS A 206 20.68 -41.79 -4.11
N TRP A 207 19.44 -41.50 -4.49
CA TRP A 207 18.73 -40.32 -4.01
C TRP A 207 18.57 -40.37 -2.47
N PRO A 208 18.79 -39.28 -1.72
CA PRO A 208 19.19 -37.92 -2.10
C PRO A 208 20.67 -37.64 -1.75
N ALA A 209 21.61 -38.46 -2.24
CA ALA A 209 23.05 -38.22 -2.07
C ALA A 209 23.59 -37.18 -3.07
N LYS A 210 24.71 -36.54 -2.74
CA LYS A 210 25.39 -35.56 -3.62
C LYS A 210 25.87 -36.15 -4.95
N THR A 211 26.10 -37.46 -5.01
CA THR A 211 26.58 -38.19 -6.19
C THR A 211 25.54 -39.22 -6.63
N LEU A 212 24.62 -38.77 -7.48
CA LEU A 212 23.54 -39.59 -8.04
C LEU A 212 24.07 -40.54 -9.12
N ASN A 213 23.41 -41.69 -9.26
CA ASN A 213 23.70 -42.73 -10.23
C ASN A 213 22.73 -42.63 -11.43
N LEU A 214 23.01 -41.68 -12.33
CA LEU A 214 22.18 -41.37 -13.50
C LEU A 214 22.51 -42.28 -14.71
N GLN A 215 22.59 -43.60 -14.51
CA GLN A 215 22.69 -44.52 -15.64
C GLN A 215 21.35 -44.55 -16.39
N HIS A 216 21.39 -44.43 -17.73
CA HIS A 216 20.22 -44.36 -18.60
C HIS A 216 19.12 -45.40 -18.29
N LYS A 217 19.48 -46.65 -17.94
CA LYS A 217 18.49 -47.65 -17.53
C LYS A 217 17.70 -47.24 -16.28
N ILE A 218 18.41 -46.80 -15.24
CA ILE A 218 17.85 -46.39 -13.95
C ILE A 218 17.05 -45.09 -14.12
N GLN A 219 17.58 -44.15 -14.92
CA GLN A 219 16.86 -42.93 -15.30
C GLN A 219 15.53 -43.26 -15.97
N ASN A 220 15.52 -44.10 -17.01
CA ASN A 220 14.29 -44.43 -17.71
C ASN A 220 13.27 -45.12 -16.79
N GLN A 221 13.71 -46.01 -15.90
CA GLN A 221 12.85 -46.63 -14.89
C GLN A 221 12.29 -45.61 -13.89
N TRP A 222 13.08 -44.62 -13.47
CA TRP A 222 12.61 -43.51 -12.64
C TRP A 222 11.58 -42.66 -13.39
N GLU A 223 11.88 -42.21 -14.61
CA GLU A 223 10.97 -41.38 -15.41
C GLU A 223 9.64 -42.11 -15.71
N GLU A 224 9.69 -43.41 -16.00
CA GLU A 224 8.51 -44.25 -16.22
C GLU A 224 7.63 -44.30 -14.97
N ASN A 225 8.21 -44.62 -13.81
CA ASN A 225 7.47 -44.64 -12.54
C ASN A 225 6.88 -43.26 -12.17
N VAL A 226 7.62 -42.17 -12.41
CA VAL A 226 7.12 -40.79 -12.22
C VAL A 226 5.94 -40.51 -13.16
N ARG A 227 6.08 -40.78 -14.46
CA ARG A 227 5.02 -40.58 -15.47
C ARG A 227 3.75 -41.38 -15.13
N LEU A 228 3.89 -42.61 -14.64
CA LEU A 228 2.79 -43.48 -14.23
C LEU A 228 2.09 -42.98 -12.95
N LEU A 229 2.85 -42.53 -11.94
CA LEU A 229 2.28 -41.95 -10.72
C LEU A 229 1.53 -40.64 -10.98
N LEU A 230 2.04 -39.78 -11.87
CA LEU A 230 1.32 -38.59 -12.32
C LEU A 230 0.00 -38.97 -13.00
N GLN A 231 0.04 -39.90 -13.96
CA GLN A 231 -1.14 -40.35 -14.71
C GLN A 231 -2.21 -40.99 -13.81
N LEU A 232 -1.83 -41.61 -12.70
CA LEU A 232 -2.77 -42.12 -11.70
C LEU A 232 -3.53 -40.98 -10.98
N GLN A 233 -2.84 -39.88 -10.69
CA GLN A 233 -3.32 -38.74 -9.90
C GLN A 233 -4.03 -37.66 -10.73
N GLU A 234 -3.67 -37.50 -12.01
CA GLU A 234 -4.21 -36.45 -12.91
C GLU A 234 -5.74 -36.24 -12.81
N PRO A 235 -6.60 -37.28 -12.78
CA PRO A 235 -8.04 -37.06 -12.69
C PRO A 235 -8.49 -36.58 -11.30
N ASP A 236 -7.77 -36.90 -10.21
CA ASP A 236 -8.04 -36.35 -8.87
C ASP A 236 -7.69 -34.86 -8.79
N LEU A 237 -6.59 -34.45 -9.44
CA LEU A 237 -6.22 -33.03 -9.55
C LEU A 237 -7.29 -32.27 -10.33
N ILE A 238 -7.62 -32.75 -11.54
CA ILE A 238 -8.66 -32.12 -12.38
C ILE A 238 -9.99 -32.05 -11.62
N GLU A 239 -10.39 -33.11 -10.90
CA GLU A 239 -11.63 -33.09 -10.11
C GLU A 239 -11.59 -32.13 -8.91
N THR A 240 -10.45 -31.98 -8.23
CA THR A 240 -10.36 -31.11 -7.04
C THR A 240 -10.37 -29.63 -7.40
N TYR A 241 -9.80 -29.26 -8.55
CA TYR A 241 -9.77 -27.87 -9.01
C TYR A 241 -10.91 -27.52 -9.99
N ALA A 242 -11.63 -28.50 -10.53
CA ALA A 242 -12.80 -28.27 -11.39
C ALA A 242 -13.94 -27.57 -10.62
N GLY A 243 -14.28 -26.35 -11.05
CA GLY A 243 -15.34 -25.54 -10.45
C GLY A 243 -14.86 -24.49 -9.45
N LEU A 244 -13.55 -24.39 -9.20
CA LEU A 244 -12.98 -23.24 -8.50
C LEU A 244 -12.92 -22.03 -9.45
N ASP A 245 -13.52 -20.93 -9.03
CA ASP A 245 -13.43 -19.66 -9.74
C ASP A 245 -12.02 -19.06 -9.56
N THR A 246 -11.23 -19.07 -10.63
CA THR A 246 -9.86 -18.54 -10.65
C THR A 246 -9.79 -17.03 -10.44
N GLN A 247 -10.92 -16.32 -10.56
CA GLN A 247 -11.03 -14.88 -10.27
C GLN A 247 -11.37 -14.59 -8.80
N SER A 248 -11.81 -15.59 -8.03
CA SER A 248 -12.25 -15.41 -6.66
C SER A 248 -11.08 -15.39 -5.66
N ARG A 249 -10.73 -14.19 -5.18
CA ARG A 249 -9.70 -13.97 -4.14
C ARG A 249 -10.04 -14.55 -2.76
N SER A 250 -11.29 -15.00 -2.51
CA SER A 250 -11.74 -15.31 -1.14
C SER A 250 -11.28 -16.66 -0.59
N SER A 251 -10.98 -17.65 -1.44
CA SER A 251 -10.65 -19.01 -1.02
C SER A 251 -9.59 -19.65 -1.92
N THR A 252 -8.34 -19.62 -1.47
CA THR A 252 -7.25 -20.40 -2.05
C THR A 252 -7.43 -21.89 -1.69
N PRO A 253 -7.55 -22.81 -2.64
CA PRO A 253 -7.45 -24.24 -2.35
C PRO A 253 -6.08 -24.58 -1.75
N GLU A 254 -6.01 -25.63 -0.94
CA GLU A 254 -4.74 -26.13 -0.44
C GLU A 254 -4.01 -26.90 -1.56
N PRO A 255 -2.74 -26.58 -1.88
CA PRO A 255 -2.05 -27.22 -2.98
C PRO A 255 -1.76 -28.70 -2.69
N ILE A 256 -2.17 -29.56 -3.62
CA ILE A 256 -2.02 -31.01 -3.53
C ILE A 256 -0.58 -31.40 -3.88
N VAL A 257 0.04 -32.23 -3.04
CA VAL A 257 1.37 -32.81 -3.31
C VAL A 257 1.27 -33.84 -4.43
N LEU A 258 2.16 -33.76 -5.42
CA LEU A 258 2.20 -34.74 -6.51
C LEU A 258 2.70 -36.11 -6.00
N LEU A 259 2.06 -37.22 -6.41
CA LEU A 259 2.39 -38.57 -5.94
C LEU A 259 3.89 -38.95 -6.08
N PRO A 260 4.60 -38.63 -7.17
CA PRO A 260 6.04 -38.89 -7.24
C PRO A 260 6.81 -38.16 -6.13
N LEU A 261 6.40 -36.94 -5.81
CA LEU A 261 7.06 -36.11 -4.81
C LEU A 261 6.77 -36.60 -3.38
N GLU A 262 5.58 -37.14 -3.08
CA GLU A 262 5.31 -37.82 -1.79
C GLU A 262 6.38 -38.90 -1.49
N VAL A 263 6.78 -39.64 -2.52
CA VAL A 263 7.84 -40.67 -2.43
C VAL A 263 9.24 -40.04 -2.38
N MET A 264 9.53 -39.07 -3.26
CA MET A 264 10.85 -38.47 -3.40
C MET A 264 11.27 -37.65 -2.16
N VAL A 265 10.33 -36.99 -1.46
CA VAL A 265 10.66 -36.27 -0.21
C VAL A 265 10.83 -37.19 0.98
N GLN A 266 10.32 -38.43 0.97
CA GLN A 266 10.29 -39.27 2.17
C GLN A 266 11.68 -39.53 2.80
N PRO A 267 12.78 -39.78 2.05
CA PRO A 267 14.12 -39.85 2.63
C PRO A 267 14.58 -38.55 3.32
N LEU A 268 14.15 -37.40 2.80
CA LEU A 268 14.40 -36.07 3.40
C LEU A 268 13.57 -35.88 4.68
N VAL A 269 12.29 -36.26 4.65
CA VAL A 269 11.37 -36.21 5.80
C VAL A 269 11.85 -37.11 6.93
N VAL A 270 12.33 -38.32 6.64
CA VAL A 270 12.92 -39.21 7.65
C VAL A 270 14.19 -38.61 8.27
N ARG A 271 15.08 -38.02 7.46
CA ARG A 271 16.29 -37.34 7.95
C ARG A 271 15.93 -36.12 8.81
N PHE A 272 15.02 -35.28 8.35
CA PHE A 272 14.52 -34.12 9.10
C PHE A 272 13.90 -34.55 10.44
N ARG A 273 13.04 -35.58 10.43
CA ARG A 273 12.47 -36.14 11.67
C ARG A 273 13.55 -36.65 12.63
N TYR A 274 14.60 -37.29 12.12
CA TYR A 274 15.72 -37.74 12.95
C TYR A 274 16.48 -36.59 13.63
N HIS A 275 16.61 -35.43 12.98
CA HIS A 275 17.36 -34.27 13.51
C HIS A 275 16.51 -33.33 14.36
N PHE A 276 15.23 -33.13 14.03
CA PHE A 276 14.38 -32.09 14.64
C PHE A 276 13.25 -32.64 15.50
N TYR A 277 13.28 -33.92 15.86
CA TYR A 277 12.39 -34.52 16.87
C TYR A 277 13.21 -35.30 17.91
N GLY A 278 12.67 -35.45 19.12
CA GLY A 278 13.36 -36.08 20.25
C GLY A 278 14.54 -35.27 20.77
N ASP A 279 15.42 -35.93 21.53
CA ASP A 279 16.45 -35.29 22.36
C ASP A 279 17.76 -34.93 21.60
N LYS A 280 17.65 -34.59 20.30
CA LYS A 280 18.82 -34.18 19.51
C LYS A 280 19.25 -32.74 19.86
N PRO A 281 20.56 -32.43 19.86
CA PRO A 281 21.05 -31.07 20.11
C PRO A 281 20.60 -30.05 19.05
N THR A 282 20.12 -30.53 17.89
CA THR A 282 19.51 -29.74 16.81
C THR A 282 18.02 -29.41 17.05
N ASN A 283 17.32 -30.12 17.94
CA ASN A 283 15.92 -29.86 18.28
C ASN A 283 15.82 -28.90 19.48
N ARG A 284 16.09 -27.62 19.24
CA ARG A 284 16.15 -26.57 20.27
C ARG A 284 14.94 -25.63 20.21
N LEU A 285 14.33 -25.37 21.37
CA LEU A 285 13.19 -24.43 21.47
C LEU A 285 13.58 -22.97 21.28
N ASP A 286 14.84 -22.63 21.55
CA ASP A 286 15.43 -21.29 21.36
C ASP A 286 16.11 -21.11 20.00
N LYS A 287 16.13 -22.16 19.16
CA LYS A 287 16.73 -22.16 17.82
C LYS A 287 15.81 -22.77 16.74
N PRO A 288 14.60 -22.22 16.53
CA PRO A 288 13.73 -22.65 15.44
C PRO A 288 14.35 -22.44 14.06
N GLU A 289 15.23 -21.44 13.89
CA GLU A 289 15.93 -21.20 12.63
C GLU A 289 16.68 -22.45 12.13
N TYR A 290 17.16 -23.34 13.01
CA TYR A 290 17.89 -24.55 12.60
C TYR A 290 17.07 -25.50 11.72
N PHE A 291 15.76 -25.64 11.96
CA PHE A 291 14.93 -26.51 11.13
C PHE A 291 14.41 -25.79 9.88
N LEU A 292 14.25 -24.46 9.95
CA LEU A 292 13.85 -23.62 8.83
C LEU A 292 14.98 -23.51 7.80
N THR A 293 16.18 -23.11 8.23
CA THR A 293 17.41 -23.08 7.40
C THR A 293 17.70 -24.44 6.78
N HIS A 294 17.58 -25.55 7.52
CA HIS A 294 17.76 -26.89 6.93
C HIS A 294 16.78 -27.16 5.77
N VAL A 295 15.56 -26.61 5.79
CA VAL A 295 14.64 -26.76 4.65
C VAL A 295 15.02 -25.86 3.48
N LEU A 296 15.54 -24.65 3.74
CA LEU A 296 16.14 -23.80 2.71
C LEU A 296 17.38 -24.48 2.07
N ASP A 297 18.26 -25.08 2.88
CA ASP A 297 19.43 -25.86 2.42
C ASP A 297 19.01 -27.04 1.54
N LEU A 298 17.88 -27.70 1.85
CA LEU A 298 17.32 -28.78 1.02
C LEU A 298 16.83 -28.26 -0.33
N LEU A 299 16.16 -27.10 -0.35
CA LEU A 299 15.71 -26.45 -1.59
C LEU A 299 16.91 -26.04 -2.45
N GLU A 300 17.93 -25.39 -1.88
CA GLU A 300 19.14 -25.01 -2.60
C GLU A 300 19.87 -26.26 -3.15
N THR A 301 20.07 -27.29 -2.32
CA THR A 301 20.79 -28.51 -2.71
C THR A 301 20.10 -29.33 -3.81
N HIS A 302 18.76 -29.30 -3.87
CA HIS A 302 17.98 -30.23 -4.70
C HIS A 302 17.13 -29.58 -5.80
N SER A 303 16.97 -28.25 -5.81
CA SER A 303 16.23 -27.51 -6.84
C SER A 303 16.70 -27.82 -8.27
N ALA A 304 18.03 -27.83 -8.52
CA ALA A 304 18.59 -28.15 -9.83
C ALA A 304 18.18 -29.55 -10.32
N PHE A 305 18.22 -30.57 -9.44
CA PHE A 305 17.75 -31.91 -9.80
C PHE A 305 16.25 -31.92 -10.13
N MET A 306 15.42 -31.18 -9.41
CA MET A 306 13.98 -31.09 -9.73
C MET A 306 13.75 -30.41 -11.07
N SER A 307 14.42 -29.27 -11.31
CA SER A 307 14.36 -28.55 -12.59
C SER A 307 14.80 -29.42 -13.76
N ASP A 308 15.95 -30.09 -13.66
CA ASP A 308 16.56 -30.84 -14.76
C ASP A 308 15.87 -32.19 -15.04
N MET A 309 15.41 -32.88 -13.99
CA MET A 309 14.85 -34.25 -14.12
C MET A 309 13.32 -34.29 -14.11
N LEU A 310 12.67 -33.52 -13.23
CA LEU A 310 11.21 -33.54 -13.08
C LEU A 310 10.54 -32.48 -13.97
N GLY A 311 11.18 -31.33 -14.19
CA GLY A 311 10.69 -30.24 -15.05
C GLY A 311 10.21 -30.72 -16.42
N PRO A 312 11.06 -31.36 -17.24
CA PRO A 312 10.67 -31.84 -18.57
C PRO A 312 9.50 -32.84 -18.58
N ILE A 313 9.26 -33.57 -17.48
CA ILE A 313 8.13 -34.50 -17.35
C ILE A 313 6.84 -33.74 -17.05
N LEU A 314 6.89 -32.76 -16.14
CA LEU A 314 5.74 -31.90 -15.85
C LEU A 314 5.36 -31.05 -17.05
N ASP A 315 6.35 -30.49 -17.76
CA ASP A 315 6.15 -29.70 -18.98
C ASP A 315 5.48 -30.54 -20.08
N ASP A 316 6.02 -31.71 -20.42
CA ASP A 316 5.42 -32.62 -21.43
C ASP A 316 3.95 -32.95 -21.10
N ARG A 317 3.66 -33.24 -19.83
CA ARG A 317 2.30 -33.54 -19.37
C ARG A 317 1.38 -32.32 -19.38
N ALA A 318 1.87 -31.13 -19.02
CA ALA A 318 1.10 -29.89 -19.11
C ALA A 318 0.69 -29.57 -20.56
N HIS A 319 1.61 -29.76 -21.53
CA HIS A 319 1.31 -29.57 -22.96
C HIS A 319 0.28 -30.57 -23.53
N GLN A 320 0.05 -31.71 -22.85
CA GLN A 320 -0.94 -32.72 -23.27
C GLN A 320 -2.39 -32.37 -22.88
N SER A 321 -2.61 -31.41 -21.97
CA SER A 321 -3.94 -31.06 -21.47
C SER A 321 -4.00 -29.63 -20.93
N GLU A 322 -4.85 -28.78 -21.52
CA GLU A 322 -5.13 -27.42 -21.04
C GLU A 322 -5.50 -27.39 -19.54
N ALA A 323 -6.21 -28.41 -19.05
CA ALA A 323 -6.50 -28.53 -17.63
C ALA A 323 -5.22 -28.72 -16.80
N LEU A 324 -4.28 -29.57 -17.22
CA LEU A 324 -3.02 -29.80 -16.49
C LEU A 324 -2.08 -28.59 -16.57
N GLU A 325 -2.10 -27.84 -17.67
CA GLU A 325 -1.37 -26.56 -17.81
C GLU A 325 -1.78 -25.52 -16.75
N THR A 326 -3.02 -25.59 -16.25
CA THR A 326 -3.47 -24.73 -15.13
C THR A 326 -3.08 -25.26 -13.75
N LEU A 327 -2.64 -26.52 -13.63
CA LEU A 327 -2.51 -27.23 -12.35
C LEU A 327 -1.09 -27.65 -11.99
N TYR A 328 -0.21 -27.89 -12.97
CA TYR A 328 1.18 -28.26 -12.72
C TYR A 328 2.08 -27.02 -12.60
N PRO A 329 2.55 -26.68 -11.39
CA PRO A 329 3.57 -25.64 -11.23
C PRO A 329 4.92 -26.15 -11.73
N ASP A 330 5.91 -25.26 -11.78
CA ASP A 330 7.29 -25.64 -12.04
C ASP A 330 7.78 -26.70 -11.03
N ALA A 331 8.78 -27.49 -11.41
CA ALA A 331 9.26 -28.60 -10.59
C ALA A 331 9.83 -28.19 -9.22
N VAL A 332 10.32 -26.94 -9.07
CA VAL A 332 10.82 -26.41 -7.80
C VAL A 332 9.66 -26.01 -6.90
N SER A 333 8.64 -25.32 -7.42
CA SER A 333 7.39 -25.04 -6.69
C SER A 333 6.63 -26.31 -6.31
N ALA A 334 6.62 -27.33 -7.18
CA ALA A 334 6.08 -28.65 -6.84
C ALA A 334 6.86 -29.28 -5.65
N PHE A 335 8.19 -29.19 -5.67
CA PHE A 335 9.05 -29.70 -4.59
C PHE A 335 8.90 -28.92 -3.28
N ILE A 336 8.78 -27.58 -3.33
CA ILE A 336 8.45 -26.75 -2.16
C ILE A 336 7.13 -27.21 -1.55
N THR A 337 6.09 -27.35 -2.36
CA THR A 337 4.76 -27.86 -1.95
C THR A 337 4.85 -29.21 -1.24
N ALA A 338 5.73 -30.10 -1.69
CA ALA A 338 5.95 -31.41 -1.06
C ALA A 338 6.73 -31.35 0.28
N LEU A 339 7.54 -30.32 0.51
CA LEU A 339 8.28 -30.12 1.77
C LEU A 339 7.48 -29.34 2.83
N LEU A 340 6.59 -28.43 2.45
CA LEU A 340 5.82 -27.60 3.40
C LEU A 340 5.02 -28.39 4.46
N PRO A 341 4.37 -29.54 4.18
CA PRO A 341 3.67 -30.33 5.20
C PRO A 341 4.58 -30.81 6.35
N MET A 342 5.86 -31.05 6.07
CA MET A 342 6.86 -31.41 7.09
C MET A 342 7.20 -30.22 7.99
N VAL A 343 7.29 -29.01 7.41
CA VAL A 343 7.50 -27.75 8.14
C VAL A 343 6.32 -27.47 9.04
N GLU A 344 5.09 -27.51 8.51
CA GLU A 344 3.88 -27.27 9.31
C GLU A 344 3.75 -28.28 10.46
N ALA A 345 3.92 -29.57 10.20
CA ALA A 345 3.89 -30.60 11.24
C ALA A 345 4.93 -30.33 12.34
N LYS A 346 6.12 -29.83 11.98
CA LYS A 346 7.13 -29.41 12.96
C LYS A 346 6.65 -28.18 13.74
N CYS A 347 6.15 -27.13 13.08
CA CYS A 347 5.60 -25.95 13.74
C CYS A 347 4.50 -26.31 14.74
N LEU A 348 3.54 -27.17 14.36
CA LEU A 348 2.46 -27.63 15.23
C LEU A 348 2.93 -28.48 16.41
N SER A 349 3.99 -29.27 16.25
CA SER A 349 4.62 -29.98 17.38
C SER A 349 5.37 -29.05 18.34
N PHE A 350 5.81 -27.89 17.85
CA PHE A 350 6.69 -26.94 18.53
C PHE A 350 5.90 -25.88 19.31
N LEU A 351 4.85 -25.33 18.69
CA LEU A 351 4.00 -24.27 19.22
C LEU A 351 3.48 -24.51 20.66
N PRO A 352 2.96 -25.70 21.03
CA PRO A 352 2.55 -25.96 22.41
C PRO A 352 3.67 -25.77 23.44
N GLN A 353 4.91 -26.10 23.08
CA GLN A 353 6.07 -26.07 23.98
C GLN A 353 6.59 -24.64 24.24
N ILE A 354 6.44 -23.75 23.26
CA ILE A 354 6.85 -22.34 23.35
C ILE A 354 5.71 -21.38 23.74
N SER A 355 4.45 -21.83 23.67
CA SER A 355 3.25 -20.98 23.88
C SER A 355 3.22 -20.21 25.20
N GLN A 356 3.86 -20.73 26.25
CA GLN A 356 3.93 -20.10 27.58
C GLN A 356 5.18 -19.20 27.77
N GLN A 357 6.03 -19.07 26.76
CA GLN A 357 7.31 -18.37 26.82
C GLN A 357 7.32 -17.20 25.82
N PRO A 358 6.98 -15.96 26.25
CA PRO A 358 6.80 -14.79 25.37
C PRO A 358 7.96 -14.54 24.40
N GLN A 359 9.21 -14.68 24.86
CA GLN A 359 10.39 -14.48 24.02
C GLN A 359 10.52 -15.55 22.92
N LEU A 360 10.19 -16.81 23.22
CA LEU A 360 10.29 -17.90 22.25
C LEU A 360 9.21 -17.82 21.18
N ILE A 361 7.96 -17.46 21.54
CA ILE A 361 6.91 -17.29 20.54
C ILE A 361 7.14 -16.05 19.65
N SER A 362 7.65 -14.95 20.21
CA SER A 362 8.03 -13.75 19.43
C SER A 362 9.15 -14.08 18.43
N HIS A 363 10.25 -14.70 18.89
CA HIS A 363 11.35 -15.17 18.03
C HIS A 363 10.87 -16.14 16.96
N PHE A 364 10.06 -17.13 17.33
CA PHE A 364 9.53 -18.15 16.42
C PHE A 364 8.70 -17.54 15.27
N MET A 365 7.81 -16.59 15.55
CA MET A 365 7.01 -15.97 14.50
C MET A 365 7.87 -15.11 13.57
N HIS A 366 8.90 -14.43 14.09
CA HIS A 366 9.84 -13.67 13.26
C HIS A 366 10.61 -14.58 12.29
N GLU A 367 11.22 -15.66 12.79
CA GLU A 367 11.93 -16.64 11.96
C GLU A 367 11.01 -17.31 10.92
N LEU A 368 9.73 -17.53 11.26
CA LEU A 368 8.75 -18.09 10.34
C LEU A 368 8.36 -17.11 9.21
N MET A 369 8.29 -15.80 9.50
CA MET A 369 8.09 -14.76 8.48
C MET A 369 9.33 -14.59 7.58
N VAL A 370 10.53 -14.69 8.15
CA VAL A 370 11.78 -14.71 7.38
C VAL A 370 11.82 -15.93 6.45
N PHE A 371 11.42 -17.10 6.93
CA PHE A 371 11.32 -18.33 6.12
C PHE A 371 10.28 -18.20 4.98
N ASP A 372 9.09 -17.67 5.26
CA ASP A 372 8.06 -17.45 4.24
C ASP A 372 8.52 -16.45 3.17
N SER A 373 9.23 -15.39 3.57
CA SER A 373 9.79 -14.41 2.63
C SER A 373 10.94 -15.02 1.81
N ALA A 374 11.84 -15.79 2.44
CA ALA A 374 12.90 -16.50 1.73
C ALA A 374 12.34 -17.45 0.65
N ILE A 375 11.25 -18.18 0.94
CA ILE A 375 10.56 -19.03 -0.04
C ILE A 375 9.98 -18.21 -1.20
N ARG A 376 9.31 -17.10 -0.91
CA ARG A 376 8.72 -16.23 -1.93
C ARG A 376 9.78 -15.58 -2.82
N ASP A 377 10.80 -14.98 -2.21
CA ASP A 377 11.71 -14.07 -2.90
C ASP A 377 12.85 -14.82 -3.62
N THR A 378 13.30 -15.96 -3.07
CA THR A 378 14.44 -16.72 -3.64
C THR A 378 14.00 -17.70 -4.74
N TRP A 379 12.83 -18.33 -4.59
CA TRP A 379 12.33 -19.34 -5.54
C TRP A 379 11.08 -18.92 -6.31
N SER A 380 10.54 -17.70 -6.08
CA SER A 380 9.31 -17.22 -6.74
C SER A 380 8.14 -18.21 -6.59
N TYR A 381 7.99 -18.79 -5.39
CA TYR A 381 7.09 -19.93 -5.16
C TYR A 381 5.63 -19.62 -5.52
N ILE A 382 5.11 -20.31 -6.54
CA ILE A 382 3.72 -20.26 -6.98
C ILE A 382 3.13 -21.67 -6.84
N PRO A 383 2.29 -21.94 -5.82
CA PRO A 383 1.77 -23.28 -5.56
C PRO A 383 0.86 -23.83 -6.67
N ILE A 384 0.12 -22.96 -7.36
CA ILE A 384 -0.85 -23.33 -8.40
C ILE A 384 -0.76 -22.27 -9.51
N PRO A 385 -0.42 -22.63 -10.77
CA PRO A 385 -0.38 -21.69 -11.88
C PRO A 385 -1.71 -20.99 -12.11
N ARG A 386 -1.66 -19.79 -12.72
CA ARG A 386 -2.82 -19.01 -13.18
C ARG A 386 -3.84 -18.60 -12.09
N MET A 387 -3.71 -19.05 -10.84
CA MET A 387 -4.46 -18.49 -9.71
C MET A 387 -3.86 -17.15 -9.29
N LEU A 388 -4.68 -16.10 -9.28
CA LEU A 388 -4.27 -14.72 -8.90
C LEU A 388 -4.03 -14.52 -7.40
N ALA A 389 -4.02 -15.60 -6.61
CA ALA A 389 -4.00 -15.55 -5.16
C ALA A 389 -2.65 -15.99 -4.62
N GLU A 390 -1.95 -15.06 -3.97
CA GLU A 390 -0.61 -15.27 -3.45
C GLU A 390 -0.55 -16.32 -2.33
N TRP A 391 0.60 -17.01 -2.24
CA TRP A 391 0.88 -17.90 -1.13
C TRP A 391 1.07 -17.12 0.17
N LYS A 392 0.14 -17.33 1.10
CA LYS A 392 0.05 -16.59 2.37
C LYS A 392 1.12 -16.95 3.41
N GLY A 393 1.92 -18.00 3.17
CA GLY A 393 2.98 -18.45 4.10
C GLY A 393 2.52 -19.46 5.15
N ILE A 394 3.48 -20.17 5.77
CA ILE A 394 3.24 -21.02 6.95
C ILE A 394 2.88 -20.16 8.17
N THR A 395 3.41 -18.94 8.27
CA THR A 395 3.02 -17.94 9.28
C THR A 395 1.51 -17.72 9.26
N TRP A 396 0.89 -17.55 8.08
CA TRP A 396 -0.55 -17.38 7.98
C TRP A 396 -1.33 -18.61 8.45
N ARG A 397 -0.88 -19.83 8.13
CA ARG A 397 -1.50 -21.07 8.63
C ARG A 397 -1.44 -21.13 10.15
N VAL A 398 -0.28 -20.89 10.74
CA VAL A 398 -0.07 -20.89 12.19
C VAL A 398 -0.94 -19.84 12.90
N LEU A 399 -0.93 -18.61 12.43
CA LEU A 399 -1.65 -17.50 13.07
C LEU A 399 -3.16 -17.58 12.85
N THR A 400 -3.59 -17.93 11.63
CA THR A 400 -5.01 -17.86 11.19
C THR A 400 -5.70 -19.21 11.31
N THR A 401 -5.22 -20.25 10.62
CA THR A 401 -5.85 -21.59 10.60
C THR A 401 -5.76 -22.28 11.97
N HIS A 402 -4.60 -22.17 12.63
CA HIS A 402 -4.36 -22.79 13.94
C HIS A 402 -4.56 -21.84 15.14
N GLY A 403 -5.02 -20.60 14.90
CA GLY A 403 -5.52 -19.70 15.93
C GLY A 403 -4.48 -19.04 16.85
N TYR A 404 -3.18 -19.11 16.54
CA TYR A 404 -2.14 -18.54 17.41
C TYR A 404 -2.04 -17.00 17.39
N PHE A 405 -2.75 -16.31 16.47
CA PHE A 405 -2.67 -14.86 16.33
C PHE A 405 -2.96 -14.09 17.62
N ALA A 406 -4.05 -14.41 18.33
CA ALA A 406 -4.45 -13.66 19.53
C ALA A 406 -3.43 -13.81 20.68
N LEU A 407 -2.76 -14.96 20.79
CA LEU A 407 -1.70 -15.21 21.77
C LEU A 407 -0.45 -14.38 21.43
N TRP A 408 -0.03 -14.41 20.16
CA TRP A 408 1.15 -13.67 19.72
C TRP A 408 0.94 -12.15 19.78
N LEU A 409 -0.18 -11.63 19.28
CA LEU A 409 -0.53 -10.20 19.37
C LEU A 409 -0.51 -9.70 20.83
N LYS A 410 -1.02 -10.50 21.78
CA LYS A 410 -0.96 -10.16 23.20
C LYS A 410 0.49 -10.08 23.70
N VAL A 411 1.33 -11.06 23.38
CA VAL A 411 2.75 -11.08 23.75
C VAL A 411 3.49 -9.85 23.22
N GLU A 412 3.25 -9.51 21.95
CA GLU A 412 3.84 -8.33 21.30
C GLU A 412 3.38 -7.02 21.95
N LYS A 413 2.08 -6.91 22.25
CA LYS A 413 1.48 -5.75 22.92
C LYS A 413 2.02 -5.55 24.34
N ASP A 414 2.08 -6.63 25.13
CA ASP A 414 2.61 -6.60 26.50
C ASP A 414 4.10 -6.19 26.50
N PHE A 415 4.90 -6.71 25.55
CA PHE A 415 6.30 -6.33 25.36
C PHE A 415 6.45 -4.86 24.96
N ALA A 416 5.71 -4.41 23.94
CA ALA A 416 5.78 -3.06 23.40
C ALA A 416 5.38 -2.01 24.44
N LEU A 417 4.27 -2.21 25.17
CA LEU A 417 3.84 -1.31 26.24
C LEU A 417 4.81 -1.32 27.44
N SER A 418 5.45 -2.45 27.75
CA SER A 418 6.51 -2.52 28.77
C SER A 418 7.76 -1.75 28.34
N ARG A 419 8.15 -1.84 27.06
CA ARG A 419 9.29 -1.11 26.51
C ARG A 419 9.01 0.39 26.44
N TYR A 420 7.82 0.79 26.03
CA TYR A 420 7.35 2.18 26.07
C TYR A 420 7.45 2.77 27.49
N LYS A 421 6.91 2.08 28.51
CA LYS A 421 7.04 2.51 29.93
C LYS A 421 8.50 2.67 30.35
N SER A 422 9.35 1.71 29.97
CA SER A 422 10.79 1.76 30.26
C SER A 422 11.50 2.94 29.58
N ILE A 423 11.03 3.37 28.39
CA ILE A 423 11.54 4.57 27.70
C ILE A 423 11.04 5.84 28.38
N ARG A 424 9.74 5.93 28.67
CA ARG A 424 9.12 7.10 29.34
C ARG A 424 9.71 7.35 30.73
N ASP A 425 9.93 6.28 31.49
CA ASP A 425 10.39 6.34 32.89
C ASP A 425 11.94 6.38 33.01
N ALA A 426 12.67 6.40 31.88
CA ALA A 426 14.13 6.56 31.87
C ALA A 426 14.54 7.98 32.33
N PRO A 427 15.61 8.13 33.13
CA PRO A 427 15.97 9.41 33.75
C PRO A 427 16.30 10.51 32.73
N ASP A 428 16.86 10.14 31.58
CA ASP A 428 17.25 11.02 30.48
C ASP A 428 16.16 11.17 29.41
N SER A 429 14.99 10.54 29.57
CA SER A 429 13.89 10.57 28.58
C SER A 429 13.36 11.99 28.30
N ASN A 430 13.42 12.84 29.33
CA ASN A 430 13.01 14.24 29.28
C ASN A 430 14.18 15.21 29.04
N GLU A 431 15.33 14.72 28.57
CA GLU A 431 16.45 15.56 28.11
C GLU A 431 16.33 15.80 26.60
N ILE A 432 16.60 17.04 26.18
CA ILE A 432 16.70 17.38 24.75
C ILE A 432 17.96 16.75 24.17
N ASP A 433 17.83 16.14 23.00
CA ASP A 433 18.96 15.66 22.24
C ASP A 433 19.53 16.79 21.36
N PHE A 434 20.64 17.38 21.79
CA PHE A 434 21.30 18.46 21.04
C PHE A 434 22.04 17.95 19.79
N ASP A 435 22.37 16.65 19.73
CA ASP A 435 23.12 16.04 18.64
C ASP A 435 22.25 15.67 17.42
N ALA A 436 20.92 15.86 17.52
CA ALA A 436 20.00 15.80 16.39
C ALA A 436 20.33 16.84 15.29
N ASP A 437 19.66 16.79 14.15
CA ASP A 437 19.85 17.73 13.02
C ASP A 437 19.80 19.20 13.47
N ALA A 438 20.70 20.04 12.97
CA ALA A 438 20.77 21.47 13.28
C ALA A 438 19.72 22.31 12.53
N THR A 439 19.14 21.78 11.45
CA THR A 439 18.08 22.45 10.69
C THR A 439 16.68 22.26 11.31
N GLN A 440 16.54 21.28 12.22
CA GLN A 440 15.28 20.87 12.82
C GLN A 440 15.21 21.23 14.30
N THR A 441 13.99 21.27 14.84
CA THR A 441 13.77 21.40 16.28
C THR A 441 14.24 20.13 16.99
N LYS A 442 14.97 20.29 18.08
CA LYS A 442 15.55 19.19 18.85
C LYS A 442 14.46 18.46 19.67
N PRO A 443 14.20 17.17 19.43
CA PRO A 443 13.30 16.37 20.26
C PRO A 443 13.94 16.01 21.61
N THR A 444 13.18 15.38 22.51
CA THR A 444 13.82 14.67 23.63
C THR A 444 14.34 13.29 23.21
N LYS A 445 15.35 12.79 23.93
CA LYS A 445 15.85 11.41 23.81
C LYS A 445 14.72 10.37 23.96
N GLY A 446 13.71 10.69 24.78
CA GLY A 446 12.49 9.90 24.93
C GLY A 446 11.69 9.79 23.63
N ALA A 447 11.47 10.90 22.92
CA ALA A 447 10.74 10.91 21.65
C ALA A 447 11.46 10.13 20.55
N ILE A 448 12.80 10.24 20.47
CA ILE A 448 13.62 9.44 19.55
C ILE A 448 13.43 7.95 19.86
N ARG A 449 13.64 7.53 21.12
CA ARG A 449 13.48 6.12 21.52
C ARG A 449 12.05 5.58 21.33
N VAL A 450 11.03 6.43 21.47
CA VAL A 450 9.63 6.07 21.17
C VAL A 450 9.46 5.85 19.67
N ASN A 451 10.02 6.71 18.82
CA ASN A 451 10.06 6.49 17.37
C ASN A 451 10.78 5.17 17.02
N ASP A 452 11.97 4.92 17.56
CA ASP A 452 12.73 3.68 17.31
C ASP A 452 11.94 2.42 17.71
N LEU A 453 11.17 2.50 18.80
CA LEU A 453 10.26 1.44 19.23
C LEU A 453 9.10 1.24 18.23
N LEU A 454 8.51 2.33 17.72
CA LEU A 454 7.41 2.28 16.77
C LEU A 454 7.88 1.78 15.39
N GLU A 455 9.09 2.12 14.95
CA GLU A 455 9.78 1.53 13.79
C GLU A 455 9.98 0.01 14.01
N THR A 456 10.55 -0.38 15.16
CA THR A 456 10.71 -1.81 15.54
C THR A 456 9.39 -2.58 15.55
N ILE A 457 8.27 -1.96 15.95
CA ILE A 457 6.94 -2.57 15.93
C ILE A 457 6.45 -2.74 14.49
N THR A 458 6.65 -1.74 13.64
CA THR A 458 6.30 -1.78 12.21
C THR A 458 6.97 -2.96 11.51
N ASP A 459 8.28 -3.14 11.71
CA ASP A 459 9.05 -4.25 11.13
C ASP A 459 8.52 -5.63 11.53
N ARG A 460 7.98 -5.78 12.76
CA ARG A 460 7.43 -7.05 13.25
C ARG A 460 6.17 -7.50 12.54
N TYR A 461 5.34 -6.59 12.04
CA TYR A 461 4.08 -6.95 11.37
C TYR A 461 4.07 -6.66 9.87
N ARG A 462 5.08 -5.94 9.34
CA ARG A 462 5.25 -5.65 7.90
C ARG A 462 5.17 -6.92 7.04
N GLY A 463 5.81 -8.00 7.48
CA GLY A 463 5.86 -9.31 6.80
C GLY A 463 4.59 -10.19 6.90
N LEU A 464 3.54 -9.77 7.62
CA LEU A 464 2.29 -10.55 7.69
C LEU A 464 1.53 -10.49 6.35
N SER A 465 0.97 -11.61 5.90
CA SER A 465 0.13 -11.66 4.68
C SER A 465 -1.34 -11.28 4.93
N SER A 466 -1.80 -11.24 6.18
CA SER A 466 -3.19 -10.91 6.51
C SER A 466 -3.36 -9.42 6.83
N PHE A 467 -4.07 -8.71 5.95
CA PHE A 467 -4.50 -7.32 6.15
C PHE A 467 -5.10 -7.07 7.55
N SER A 468 -6.01 -7.94 8.00
CA SER A 468 -6.68 -7.78 9.30
C SER A 468 -5.72 -7.98 10.48
N GLN A 469 -4.63 -8.72 10.30
CA GLN A 469 -3.59 -8.87 11.31
C GLN A 469 -2.68 -7.63 11.36
N LYS A 470 -2.24 -7.11 10.19
CA LYS A 470 -1.52 -5.82 10.10
C LYS A 470 -2.29 -4.70 10.80
N MET A 471 -3.58 -4.56 10.48
CA MET A 471 -4.44 -3.53 11.09
C MET A 471 -4.62 -3.73 12.60
N LYS A 472 -4.74 -4.96 13.12
CA LYS A 472 -4.79 -5.17 14.57
C LYS A 472 -3.48 -4.77 15.28
N PHE A 473 -2.31 -5.03 14.68
CA PHE A 473 -1.03 -4.54 15.21
C PHE A 473 -0.96 -3.01 15.26
N LEU A 474 -1.30 -2.35 14.15
CA LEU A 474 -1.36 -0.88 14.05
C LEU A 474 -2.28 -0.28 15.12
N LEU A 475 -3.56 -0.70 15.15
CA LEU A 475 -4.61 -0.09 15.97
C LEU A 475 -4.52 -0.43 17.47
N GLU A 476 -3.94 -1.58 17.82
CA GLU A 476 -3.83 -2.04 19.22
C GLU A 476 -2.47 -1.78 19.86
N ILE A 477 -1.41 -1.59 19.08
CA ILE A 477 -0.04 -1.40 19.61
C ILE A 477 0.53 -0.05 19.18
N GLN A 478 0.67 0.20 17.88
CA GLN A 478 1.40 1.36 17.37
C GLN A 478 0.67 2.68 17.68
N LEU A 479 -0.61 2.78 17.32
CA LEU A 479 -1.43 3.94 17.67
C LEU A 479 -1.63 4.06 19.19
N SER A 480 -1.74 2.94 19.92
CA SER A 480 -1.84 2.98 21.38
C SER A 480 -0.61 3.59 22.06
N ILE A 481 0.59 3.39 21.49
CA ILE A 481 1.84 3.98 22.02
C ILE A 481 1.97 5.45 21.63
N PHE A 482 1.51 5.84 20.44
CA PHE A 482 1.36 7.26 20.10
C PHE A 482 0.37 7.96 21.04
N ASP A 483 -0.80 7.39 21.28
CA ASP A 483 -1.81 7.95 22.18
C ASP A 483 -1.27 8.07 23.61
N ASP A 484 -0.60 7.04 24.14
CA ASP A 484 0.04 7.09 25.46
C ASP A 484 1.14 8.16 25.54
N TYR A 485 1.96 8.32 24.50
CA TYR A 485 3.00 9.36 24.48
C TYR A 485 2.46 10.78 24.27
N HIS A 486 1.43 10.95 23.44
CA HIS A 486 0.66 12.20 23.34
C HIS A 486 0.10 12.60 24.69
N ASN A 487 -0.57 11.68 25.38
CA ASN A 487 -1.12 11.90 26.72
C ASN A 487 -0.03 12.25 27.74
N ASN A 488 1.16 11.65 27.65
CA ASN A 488 2.32 12.01 28.46
C ASN A 488 2.82 13.44 28.19
N LEU A 489 2.99 13.82 26.92
CA LEU A 489 3.40 15.18 26.54
C LEU A 489 2.34 16.23 26.91
N HIS A 490 1.06 15.95 26.67
CA HIS A 490 -0.07 16.80 27.07
C HIS A 490 -0.16 16.92 28.60
N GLY A 491 0.06 15.83 29.34
CA GLY A 491 0.16 15.86 30.81
C GLY A 491 1.31 16.75 31.30
N GLY A 492 2.45 16.73 30.62
CA GLY A 492 3.57 17.66 30.85
C GLY A 492 3.18 19.12 30.61
N LEU A 493 2.43 19.40 29.53
CA LEU A 493 1.93 20.75 29.25
C LEU A 493 0.92 21.22 30.31
N GLN A 494 0.01 20.35 30.75
CA GLN A 494 -0.93 20.67 31.83
C GLN A 494 -0.21 20.94 33.16
N ALA A 495 0.85 20.18 33.48
CA ALA A 495 1.68 20.45 34.65
C ALA A 495 2.36 21.84 34.58
N TYR A 496 2.87 22.22 33.41
CA TYR A 496 3.39 23.57 33.16
C TYR A 496 2.30 24.65 33.27
N LEU A 497 1.10 24.42 32.75
CA LEU A 497 -0.01 25.37 32.85
C LEU A 497 -0.40 25.61 34.31
N VAL A 498 -0.45 24.57 35.14
CA VAL A 498 -0.72 24.73 36.58
C VAL A 498 0.35 25.61 37.24
N SER A 499 1.64 25.46 36.92
CA SER A 499 2.69 26.33 37.46
C SER A 499 2.75 27.73 36.82
N SER A 500 2.24 27.92 35.60
CA SER A 500 2.19 29.25 34.96
C SER A 500 1.04 30.14 35.48
N HIS A 501 0.02 29.55 36.13
CA HIS A 501 -1.07 30.29 36.77
C HIS A 501 -0.80 30.59 38.26
N THR A 502 -1.12 31.81 38.71
CA THR A 502 -0.84 32.29 40.08
C THR A 502 -1.45 31.40 41.17
N ALA A 503 -2.67 30.91 40.97
CA ALA A 503 -3.32 30.00 41.90
C ALA A 503 -2.58 28.65 42.01
N GLY A 504 -2.12 28.10 40.89
CA GLY A 504 -1.37 26.83 40.89
C GLY A 504 0.05 26.98 41.44
N ARG A 505 0.74 28.11 41.21
CA ARG A 505 2.01 28.44 41.90
C ARG A 505 1.88 28.38 43.42
N LEU A 506 0.86 29.04 43.96
CA LEU A 506 0.61 29.09 45.40
C LEU A 506 0.29 27.69 45.96
N LEU A 507 -0.40 26.84 45.20
CA LEU A 507 -0.71 25.46 45.59
C LEU A 507 0.51 24.52 45.51
N GLN A 508 1.41 24.72 44.55
CA GLN A 508 2.61 23.88 44.37
C GLN A 508 3.86 24.42 45.10
N GLY A 509 3.79 25.61 45.71
CA GLY A 509 4.93 26.26 46.35
C GLY A 509 6.02 26.75 45.38
N GLN A 510 5.72 26.84 44.09
CA GLN A 510 6.70 27.20 43.05
C GLN A 510 6.83 28.71 42.88
N SER A 511 8.06 29.18 42.67
CA SER A 511 8.33 30.60 42.40
C SER A 511 7.88 30.99 40.99
N GLU A 512 7.44 32.24 40.84
CA GLU A 512 7.21 32.85 39.53
C GLU A 512 8.48 32.82 38.65
N ALA A 513 9.65 32.92 39.27
CA ALA A 513 10.95 32.81 38.59
C ALA A 513 11.29 31.38 38.11
N GLU A 514 10.60 30.33 38.58
CA GLU A 514 10.77 28.98 38.05
C GLU A 514 9.83 28.72 36.87
N ALA A 515 8.56 29.12 36.99
CA ALA A 515 7.55 28.97 35.93
C ALA A 515 7.82 29.85 34.70
N PHE A 516 8.34 31.07 34.90
CA PHE A 516 8.72 31.99 33.83
C PHE A 516 10.25 32.11 33.63
N GLY A 517 11.04 31.28 34.32
CA GLY A 517 12.48 31.17 34.09
C GLY A 517 12.86 30.10 33.07
N LEU A 518 14.18 29.86 32.94
CA LEU A 518 14.74 28.91 31.98
C LEU A 518 14.15 27.49 32.12
N LYS A 519 13.88 27.01 33.35
CA LYS A 519 13.23 25.70 33.59
C LYS A 519 11.85 25.60 32.93
N GLY A 520 11.03 26.65 33.00
CA GLY A 520 9.73 26.70 32.35
C GLY A 520 9.85 26.67 30.82
N LEU A 521 10.81 27.43 30.27
CA LEU A 521 11.10 27.44 28.83
C LEU A 521 11.62 26.09 28.33
N GLU A 522 12.51 25.44 29.10
CA GLU A 522 12.98 24.07 28.84
C GLU A 522 11.81 23.08 28.82
N SER A 523 10.87 23.19 29.75
CA SER A 523 9.68 22.32 29.79
C SER A 523 8.82 22.47 28.54
N LEU A 524 8.55 23.71 28.10
CA LEU A 524 7.81 23.98 26.86
C LEU A 524 8.57 23.48 25.63
N ALA A 525 9.87 23.79 25.52
CA ALA A 525 10.68 23.40 24.37
C ALA A 525 10.79 21.88 24.20
N LYS A 526 10.87 21.11 25.31
CA LYS A 526 10.81 19.64 25.31
C LYS A 526 9.52 19.08 24.73
N ILE A 527 8.38 19.67 25.12
CA ILE A 527 7.04 19.25 24.66
C ILE A 527 6.88 19.61 23.18
N PHE A 528 7.20 20.86 22.81
CA PHE A 528 7.12 21.35 21.44
C PHE A 528 7.98 20.52 20.48
N GLY A 529 9.27 20.32 20.80
CA GLY A 529 10.19 19.57 19.93
C GLY A 529 9.86 18.09 19.81
N SER A 530 9.43 17.45 20.89
CA SER A 530 8.97 16.05 20.85
C SER A 530 7.66 15.89 20.07
N ALA A 531 6.78 16.88 20.13
CA ALA A 531 5.53 16.87 19.38
C ALA A 531 5.76 17.09 17.88
N GLU A 532 6.59 18.08 17.51
CA GLU A 532 6.95 18.38 16.12
C GLU A 532 7.72 17.22 15.45
N PHE A 533 8.63 16.57 16.18
CA PHE A 533 9.39 15.41 15.69
C PHE A 533 8.49 14.23 15.35
N LEU A 534 7.53 13.88 16.21
CA LEU A 534 6.60 12.77 15.96
C LEU A 534 5.51 13.12 14.95
N GLU A 535 5.05 14.38 14.88
CA GLU A 535 4.21 14.87 13.79
C GLU A 535 4.90 14.66 12.43
N ARG A 536 6.17 15.08 12.31
CA ARG A 536 6.94 14.89 11.07
C ARG A 536 7.14 13.40 10.76
N LYS A 537 7.51 12.58 11.75
CA LYS A 537 7.67 11.12 11.56
C LYS A 537 6.38 10.41 11.11
N MET A 538 5.22 10.85 11.58
CA MET A 538 3.93 10.35 11.07
C MET A 538 3.64 10.81 9.63
N SER A 539 4.11 12.00 9.23
CA SER A 539 4.08 12.42 7.82
C SER A 539 5.01 11.54 6.97
N ASP A 540 6.26 11.36 7.39
CA ASP A 540 7.24 10.48 6.72
C ASP A 540 6.69 9.04 6.55
N TRP A 541 5.80 8.60 7.44
CA TRP A 541 5.14 7.29 7.40
C TRP A 541 3.86 7.24 6.57
N ASN A 542 3.11 8.33 6.45
CA ASN A 542 2.04 8.41 5.45
C ASN A 542 2.61 8.23 4.02
N ASP A 543 3.90 8.56 3.81
CA ASP A 543 4.60 8.41 2.53
C ASP A 543 5.37 7.06 2.35
N ASP A 544 5.41 6.17 3.35
CA ASP A 544 6.06 4.84 3.22
C ASP A 544 5.16 3.89 2.42
N VAL A 545 5.74 3.23 1.41
CA VAL A 545 5.06 2.27 0.51
C VAL A 545 4.20 1.25 1.26
N PHE A 546 4.68 0.71 2.39
CA PHE A 546 3.93 -0.26 3.18
C PHE A 546 2.64 0.32 3.78
N PHE A 547 2.68 1.58 4.23
CA PHE A 547 1.52 2.26 4.79
C PHE A 547 0.57 2.77 3.71
N LEU A 548 1.09 3.17 2.54
CA LEU A 548 0.29 3.48 1.36
C LEU A 548 -0.47 2.24 0.83
N GLU A 549 0.19 1.08 0.71
CA GLU A 549 -0.46 -0.19 0.36
C GLU A 549 -1.52 -0.61 1.39
N LEU A 550 -1.22 -0.45 2.69
CA LEU A 550 -2.15 -0.76 3.77
C LEU A 550 -3.35 0.20 3.77
N TRP A 551 -3.16 1.45 3.37
CA TRP A 551 -4.19 2.48 3.24
C TRP A 551 -5.08 2.25 2.01
N ASP A 552 -4.50 1.92 0.85
CA ASP A 552 -5.26 1.61 -0.37
C ASP A 552 -6.14 0.35 -0.19
N GLU A 553 -5.57 -0.75 0.34
CA GLU A 553 -6.34 -1.96 0.68
C GLU A 553 -7.43 -1.68 1.74
N LEU A 554 -7.19 -0.74 2.67
CA LEU A 554 -8.18 -0.27 3.65
C LEU A 554 -9.33 0.50 2.97
N GLN A 555 -9.03 1.44 2.07
CA GLN A 555 -10.03 2.18 1.30
C GLN A 555 -10.84 1.24 0.40
N TYR A 556 -10.17 0.38 -0.38
CA TYR A 556 -10.80 -0.61 -1.26
C TYR A 556 -11.78 -1.50 -0.48
N ARG A 557 -11.37 -2.01 0.69
CA ARG A 557 -12.23 -2.83 1.56
C ARG A 557 -13.39 -2.05 2.17
N ALA A 558 -13.21 -0.78 2.52
CA ALA A 558 -14.29 0.06 3.05
C ALA A 558 -15.35 0.35 1.97
N GLN A 559 -14.90 0.71 0.76
CA GLN A 559 -15.78 0.92 -0.40
C GLN A 559 -16.54 -0.36 -0.76
N ALA A 560 -15.84 -1.49 -0.89
CA ALA A 560 -16.44 -2.78 -1.24
C ALA A 560 -17.50 -3.27 -0.22
N ASN A 561 -17.31 -3.00 1.08
CA ASN A 561 -18.20 -3.45 2.15
C ASN A 561 -19.20 -2.40 2.64
N SER A 562 -19.33 -1.26 1.93
CA SER A 562 -20.23 -0.16 2.30
C SER A 562 -21.71 -0.57 2.38
N GLY A 563 -22.12 -1.68 1.76
CA GLY A 563 -23.48 -2.22 1.85
C GLY A 563 -23.71 -3.27 2.95
N THR A 564 -22.66 -3.84 3.55
CA THR A 564 -22.76 -5.07 4.36
C THR A 564 -22.09 -4.92 5.73
N GLY A 565 -22.76 -4.22 6.63
CA GLY A 565 -22.39 -4.17 8.06
C GLY A 565 -21.05 -3.50 8.37
N ALA A 566 -20.47 -2.77 7.40
CA ALA A 566 -19.23 -2.01 7.55
C ALA A 566 -18.05 -2.82 8.10
N SER A 567 -17.92 -4.10 7.70
CA SER A 567 -16.78 -4.94 8.06
C SER A 567 -15.66 -4.81 7.01
N ILE A 568 -14.47 -4.38 7.41
CA ILE A 568 -13.29 -4.26 6.54
C ILE A 568 -12.47 -5.58 6.55
N GLY A 569 -12.56 -6.35 7.63
CA GLY A 569 -11.81 -7.57 7.81
C GLY A 569 -12.28 -8.39 9.01
N THR A 570 -11.51 -9.41 9.40
CA THR A 570 -11.84 -10.26 10.55
C THR A 570 -11.78 -9.44 11.85
N ASP A 571 -12.95 -9.17 12.43
CA ASP A 571 -13.17 -8.34 13.62
C ASP A 571 -12.73 -6.87 13.48
N LEU A 572 -12.90 -6.27 12.30
CA LEU A 572 -12.58 -4.85 12.06
C LEU A 572 -13.76 -4.13 11.39
N LYS A 573 -14.34 -3.14 12.09
CA LYS A 573 -15.41 -2.28 11.56
C LYS A 573 -14.86 -0.96 11.02
N VAL A 574 -15.50 -0.39 9.99
CA VAL A 574 -15.13 0.91 9.42
C VAL A 574 -15.09 2.01 10.48
N GLU A 575 -16.07 2.04 11.40
CA GLU A 575 -16.14 3.04 12.47
C GLU A 575 -14.92 2.97 13.40
N ASP A 576 -14.64 1.80 13.97
CA ASP A 576 -13.53 1.56 14.91
C ASP A 576 -12.15 1.87 14.29
N VAL A 577 -12.00 1.70 12.97
CA VAL A 577 -10.77 2.03 12.24
C VAL A 577 -10.70 3.53 11.96
N ALA A 578 -11.75 4.11 11.38
CA ALA A 578 -11.80 5.51 10.97
C ALA A 578 -11.83 6.49 12.14
N ASP A 579 -12.17 6.05 13.35
CA ASP A 579 -12.07 6.85 14.59
C ASP A 579 -10.64 6.84 15.19
N LYS A 580 -9.70 6.12 14.57
CA LYS A 580 -8.28 6.05 14.96
C LYS A 580 -7.30 6.49 13.87
N THR A 581 -7.64 6.34 12.59
CA THR A 581 -6.73 6.59 11.46
C THR A 581 -7.05 7.91 10.77
N SER A 582 -8.08 7.93 9.93
CA SER A 582 -8.54 9.11 9.19
C SER A 582 -10.03 9.02 8.86
N THR A 583 -10.73 10.16 8.93
CA THR A 583 -12.18 10.22 8.70
C THR A 583 -12.56 10.03 7.23
N THR A 584 -11.61 10.22 6.31
CA THR A 584 -11.80 10.13 4.85
C THR A 584 -12.24 8.74 4.38
N ILE A 585 -12.03 7.69 5.19
CA ILE A 585 -12.57 6.34 4.95
C ILE A 585 -14.13 6.36 4.89
N LYS A 586 -14.78 7.30 5.60
CA LYS A 586 -16.25 7.43 5.63
C LYS A 586 -16.83 8.24 4.45
N SER A 587 -16.01 8.96 3.70
CA SER A 587 -16.47 9.73 2.53
C SER A 587 -16.48 8.86 1.27
N ASN A 588 -17.68 8.52 0.79
CA ASN A 588 -17.92 7.73 -0.43
C ASN A 588 -17.59 8.51 -1.72
N GLY A 589 -16.33 8.90 -1.93
CA GLY A 589 -15.81 9.37 -3.22
C GLY A 589 -16.51 10.58 -3.86
N VAL A 590 -17.30 11.34 -3.10
CA VAL A 590 -17.90 12.59 -3.58
C VAL A 590 -16.87 13.70 -3.39
N GLU A 591 -16.39 14.21 -4.50
CA GLU A 591 -15.58 15.42 -4.69
C GLU A 591 -15.75 16.45 -3.56
N THR A 592 -14.85 16.40 -2.56
CA THR A 592 -14.65 17.47 -1.58
C THR A 592 -13.27 18.07 -1.81
N ASP A 593 -13.24 19.10 -2.64
CA ASP A 593 -12.18 20.09 -2.93
C ASP A 593 -10.76 19.55 -3.21
N GLU A 594 -10.13 20.12 -4.25
CA GLU A 594 -8.78 19.78 -4.74
C GLU A 594 -7.64 20.11 -3.75
N ASP A 595 -7.98 20.49 -2.50
CA ASP A 595 -7.07 20.82 -1.40
C ASP A 595 -6.90 19.66 -0.38
N SER A 596 -7.50 18.48 -0.60
CA SER A 596 -7.29 17.28 0.26
C SER A 596 -5.98 16.53 -0.06
N ASP A 597 -4.90 17.27 -0.30
CA ASP A 597 -3.54 16.72 -0.43
C ASP A 597 -3.12 16.03 0.88
N GLY A 598 -2.95 14.70 0.83
CA GLY A 598 -2.29 13.93 1.89
C GLY A 598 -3.19 13.29 2.97
N SER A 599 -4.35 12.71 2.61
CA SER A 599 -5.04 11.82 3.56
C SER A 599 -4.33 10.46 3.65
N GLY A 600 -3.88 10.08 4.84
CA GLY A 600 -3.18 8.84 5.12
C GLY A 600 -3.59 8.17 6.44
N LEU A 601 -2.86 7.12 6.79
CA LEU A 601 -3.21 6.21 7.87
C LEU A 601 -3.04 6.83 9.27
N PHE A 602 -2.19 7.85 9.41
CA PHE A 602 -1.83 8.48 10.68
C PHE A 602 -2.44 9.88 10.91
N ASP A 603 -3.32 10.36 10.02
CA ASP A 603 -3.77 11.78 9.99
C ASP A 603 -4.32 12.29 11.31
N GLN A 604 -5.15 11.51 11.99
CA GLN A 604 -5.77 11.91 13.26
C GLN A 604 -4.74 12.02 14.37
N THR A 605 -3.81 11.07 14.44
CA THR A 605 -2.71 11.06 15.40
C THR A 605 -1.75 12.22 15.11
N ALA A 606 -1.32 12.41 13.86
CA ALA A 606 -0.51 13.55 13.44
C ALA A 606 -1.20 14.89 13.77
N SER A 607 -2.51 15.01 13.53
CA SER A 607 -3.31 16.19 13.87
C SER A 607 -3.49 16.40 15.37
N ALA A 608 -3.46 15.35 16.20
CA ALA A 608 -3.43 15.48 17.66
C ALA A 608 -2.09 16.04 18.15
N TYR A 609 -0.98 15.56 17.59
CA TYR A 609 0.37 16.06 17.87
C TYR A 609 0.58 17.50 17.38
N ARG A 610 0.08 17.83 16.17
CA ARG A 610 0.07 19.20 15.62
C ARG A 610 -0.61 20.20 16.55
N ARG A 611 -1.83 19.88 17.01
CA ARG A 611 -2.58 20.71 17.96
C ARG A 611 -1.84 20.88 19.30
N LEU A 612 -1.13 19.85 19.76
CA LEU A 612 -0.30 19.93 20.97
C LEU A 612 0.92 20.85 20.76
N ARG A 613 1.59 20.74 19.61
CA ARG A 613 2.70 21.62 19.19
C ARG A 613 2.24 23.08 19.14
N GLU A 614 1.14 23.35 18.44
CA GLU A 614 0.56 24.70 18.30
C GLU A 614 0.17 25.30 19.66
N ARG A 615 -0.50 24.51 20.52
CA ARG A 615 -0.84 24.96 21.88
C ARG A 615 0.40 25.24 22.73
N CYS A 616 1.48 24.48 22.54
CA CYS A 616 2.75 24.73 23.21
C CYS A 616 3.42 26.01 22.69
N GLU A 617 3.32 26.31 21.37
CA GLU A 617 3.81 27.56 20.79
C GLU A 617 3.08 28.78 21.37
N GLU A 618 1.75 28.73 21.51
CA GLU A 618 0.96 29.79 22.15
C GLU A 618 1.46 30.13 23.58
N GLU A 619 1.72 29.11 24.39
CA GLU A 619 2.22 29.31 25.76
C GLU A 619 3.69 29.78 25.77
N MET A 620 4.51 29.42 24.76
CA MET A 620 5.83 30.02 24.57
C MET A 620 5.72 31.51 24.24
N LEU A 621 4.83 31.93 23.33
CA LEU A 621 4.61 33.34 23.01
C LEU A 621 4.18 34.13 24.27
N ARG A 622 3.25 33.58 25.05
CA ARG A 622 2.82 34.15 26.34
C ARG A 622 3.95 34.24 27.37
N PHE A 623 4.81 33.21 27.45
CA PHE A 623 6.00 33.20 28.31
C PHE A 623 6.97 34.33 27.95
N PHE A 624 7.16 34.58 26.65
CA PHE A 624 8.00 35.69 26.16
C PHE A 624 7.39 37.07 26.47
N ASP A 625 6.08 37.26 26.28
CA ASP A 625 5.39 38.52 26.61
C ASP A 625 5.51 38.88 28.11
N ILE A 626 5.40 37.88 29.00
CA ILE A 626 5.52 38.07 30.46
C ILE A 626 6.95 38.45 30.84
N ASN A 627 7.95 37.74 30.31
CA ASN A 627 9.37 38.03 30.57
C ASN A 627 9.79 39.39 30.02
N LEU A 628 9.35 39.73 28.80
CA LEU A 628 9.62 41.01 28.15
C LEU A 628 9.13 42.18 29.00
N ARG A 629 7.85 42.16 29.40
CA ARG A 629 7.26 43.19 30.28
C ARG A 629 7.89 43.24 31.66
N GLY A 630 8.34 42.10 32.19
CA GLY A 630 9.11 42.02 33.42
C GLY A 630 10.44 42.77 33.31
N ALA A 631 11.20 42.49 32.25
CA ALA A 631 12.55 43.00 32.05
C ALA A 631 12.58 44.49 31.61
N LEU A 632 11.62 44.94 30.79
CA LEU A 632 11.50 46.35 30.39
C LEU A 632 10.98 47.27 31.50
N ARG A 633 10.49 46.73 32.63
CA ARG A 633 9.82 47.52 33.68
C ARG A 633 10.70 48.62 34.28
N ALA A 634 12.02 48.43 34.33
CA ALA A 634 12.97 49.45 34.76
C ALA A 634 13.13 50.57 33.72
N TYR A 635 13.21 50.19 32.44
CA TYR A 635 13.32 51.11 31.30
C TYR A 635 12.09 52.00 31.12
N VAL A 636 10.89 51.41 31.16
CA VAL A 636 9.61 52.13 31.08
C VAL A 636 9.47 53.19 32.19
N LYS A 637 9.99 52.88 33.39
CA LYS A 637 9.98 53.79 34.54
C LYS A 637 11.13 54.80 34.54
N HIS A 638 12.04 54.76 33.56
CA HIS A 638 13.14 55.71 33.47
C HIS A 638 12.59 57.09 33.11
N ALA A 639 12.82 58.08 33.97
CA ALA A 639 12.14 59.38 33.93
C ALA A 639 13.01 60.55 33.46
N GLN A 640 14.24 60.30 33.00
CA GLN A 640 15.25 61.34 32.72
C GLN A 640 15.40 61.70 31.22
N TRP A 641 14.42 61.35 30.40
CA TRP A 641 14.41 61.62 28.95
C TRP A 641 14.53 63.11 28.56
N SER A 642 14.18 64.03 29.46
CA SER A 642 14.22 65.48 29.22
C SER A 642 15.43 66.20 29.86
N SER A 643 16.30 65.52 30.61
CA SER A 643 17.26 66.17 31.53
C SER A 643 18.73 65.81 31.30
N LEU A 644 19.11 65.37 30.11
CA LEU A 644 20.51 65.03 29.79
C LEU A 644 21.28 66.26 29.33
N VAL A 645 22.16 66.75 30.22
CA VAL A 645 23.04 67.92 30.02
C VAL A 645 24.14 67.62 29.01
N GLU A 646 24.40 68.60 28.13
CA GLU A 646 25.45 68.69 27.12
C GLU A 646 25.53 67.55 26.08
N THR A 647 25.39 67.94 24.82
CA THR A 647 25.60 67.08 23.64
C THR A 647 27.04 66.61 23.57
N LEU A 648 27.27 65.32 23.83
CA LEU A 648 28.50 64.64 23.44
C LEU A 648 28.64 64.73 21.92
N SER A 649 29.81 65.18 21.45
CA SER A 649 30.06 65.47 20.02
C SER A 649 30.05 64.23 19.10
N ASP A 650 29.94 63.03 19.65
CA ASP A 650 29.86 61.78 18.90
C ASP A 650 28.73 60.88 19.45
N PRO A 651 27.59 60.76 18.74
CA PRO A 651 26.49 59.89 19.16
C PRO A 651 26.85 58.39 19.12
N ALA A 652 27.92 57.99 18.40
CA ALA A 652 28.38 56.60 18.40
C ALA A 652 29.08 56.20 19.72
N ALA A 653 29.59 57.18 20.48
CA ALA A 653 30.23 56.94 21.77
C ALA A 653 29.24 56.74 22.94
N MET A 654 27.93 56.90 22.71
CA MET A 654 26.92 56.74 23.76
C MET A 654 26.77 55.26 24.16
N ALA A 655 26.77 54.99 25.46
CA ALA A 655 26.44 53.67 26.01
C ALA A 655 24.91 53.48 26.03
N PRO A 656 24.39 52.24 25.90
CA PRO A 656 22.96 51.97 26.09
C PRO A 656 22.53 52.26 27.54
N SER A 657 21.27 52.64 27.74
CA SER A 657 20.70 52.97 29.04
C SER A 657 20.82 51.80 30.03
N PRO A 658 21.41 51.96 31.23
CA PRO A 658 21.64 50.85 32.18
C PRO A 658 20.34 50.20 32.69
N SER A 659 19.21 50.90 32.58
CA SER A 659 17.88 50.32 32.82
C SER A 659 17.47 49.22 31.82
N LEU A 660 18.23 49.00 30.75
CA LEU A 660 18.06 47.88 29.80
C LEU A 660 18.90 46.65 30.16
N ASP A 661 19.80 46.68 31.15
CA ASP A 661 20.67 45.54 31.50
C ASP A 661 19.85 44.27 31.79
N GLY A 662 18.73 44.40 32.51
CA GLY A 662 17.81 43.30 32.78
C GLY A 662 17.12 42.76 31.52
N PHE A 663 16.82 43.62 30.54
CA PHE A 663 16.30 43.22 29.23
C PHE A 663 17.36 42.48 28.41
N PHE A 664 18.60 42.98 28.36
CA PHE A 664 19.69 42.31 27.62
C PHE A 664 20.01 40.94 28.22
N GLN A 665 20.10 40.82 29.56
CA GLN A 665 20.32 39.54 30.25
C GLN A 665 19.17 38.54 30.01
N THR A 666 17.92 39.00 30.08
CA THR A 666 16.73 38.17 29.83
C THR A 666 16.70 37.69 28.38
N THR A 667 16.91 38.60 27.41
CA THR A 667 16.97 38.29 25.98
C THR A 667 18.08 37.29 25.67
N ALA A 668 19.28 37.52 26.21
CA ALA A 668 20.44 36.66 26.02
C ALA A 668 20.21 35.24 26.54
N THR A 669 19.54 35.10 27.68
CA THR A 669 19.23 33.80 28.30
C THR A 669 18.13 33.06 27.53
N LEU A 670 17.02 33.72 27.23
CA LEU A 670 15.83 33.05 26.69
C LEU A 670 15.94 32.79 25.17
N LEU A 671 16.35 33.79 24.37
CA LEU A 671 16.56 33.59 22.93
C LEU A 671 17.80 32.74 22.66
N GLY A 672 18.88 32.93 23.44
CA GLY A 672 20.11 32.15 23.33
C GLY A 672 19.95 30.67 23.72
N TYR A 673 18.91 30.34 24.49
CA TYR A 673 18.49 28.95 24.69
C TYR A 673 17.69 28.42 23.48
N LEU A 674 16.65 29.14 23.03
CA LEU A 674 15.81 28.68 21.92
C LEU A 674 16.55 28.56 20.59
N SER A 675 17.52 29.43 20.30
CA SER A 675 18.34 29.34 19.09
C SER A 675 19.17 28.05 18.98
N ARG A 676 19.32 27.31 20.09
CA ARG A 676 19.99 26.00 20.14
C ARG A 676 19.03 24.81 20.07
N VAL A 677 17.71 25.05 20.16
CA VAL A 677 16.68 24.01 20.34
C VAL A 677 15.63 24.03 19.24
N LEU A 678 15.24 25.20 18.73
CA LEU A 678 14.19 25.33 17.71
C LEU A 678 14.75 25.42 16.30
N ALA A 679 14.02 24.87 15.33
CA ALA A 679 14.26 25.12 13.91
C ALA A 679 14.14 26.63 13.57
N PRO A 680 14.77 27.10 12.47
CA PRO A 680 14.69 28.49 12.04
C PRO A 680 13.27 29.02 11.82
N GLY A 681 12.32 28.15 11.45
CA GLY A 681 10.91 28.49 11.25
C GLY A 681 10.20 28.94 12.53
N PRO A 682 10.00 28.05 13.52
CA PRO A 682 9.46 28.41 14.85
C PRO A 682 10.24 29.55 15.51
N MET A 683 11.58 29.52 15.45
CA MET A 683 12.41 30.58 16.05
C MET A 683 12.12 31.96 15.45
N ARG A 684 11.93 32.04 14.12
CA ARG A 684 11.55 33.28 13.43
C ARG A 684 10.14 33.76 13.80
N ARG A 685 9.19 32.86 14.06
CA ARG A 685 7.83 33.23 14.54
C ARG A 685 7.88 33.84 15.93
N ILE A 686 8.56 33.18 16.88
CA ILE A 686 8.74 33.67 18.26
C ILE A 686 9.48 35.01 18.27
N CYS A 687 10.57 35.15 17.50
CA CYS A 687 11.32 36.41 17.45
C CYS A 687 10.51 37.56 16.84
N LYS A 688 9.69 37.32 15.81
CA LYS A 688 8.78 38.35 15.26
C LYS A 688 7.74 38.80 16.28
N HIS A 689 7.15 37.87 17.03
CA HIS A 689 6.22 38.20 18.12
C HIS A 689 6.90 39.01 19.22
N TYR A 690 8.08 38.58 19.66
CA TYR A 690 8.90 39.27 20.66
C TYR A 690 9.22 40.72 20.24
N CYS A 691 9.63 40.92 18.98
CA CYS A 691 9.86 42.26 18.43
C CYS A 691 8.57 43.08 18.37
N SER A 692 7.44 42.50 17.98
CA SER A 692 6.15 43.20 17.91
C SER A 692 5.64 43.64 19.30
N THR A 693 5.74 42.78 20.32
CA THR A 693 5.43 43.20 21.69
C THR A 693 6.41 44.26 22.18
N LEU A 694 7.70 44.15 21.89
CA LEU A 694 8.70 45.15 22.30
C LEU A 694 8.47 46.52 21.62
N GLN A 695 8.14 46.52 20.33
CA GLN A 695 7.74 47.72 19.57
C GLN A 695 6.65 48.47 20.30
N ARG A 696 5.56 47.76 20.65
CA ARG A 696 4.40 48.29 21.35
C ARG A 696 4.74 48.80 22.75
N GLU A 697 5.45 48.02 23.56
CA GLU A 697 5.79 48.42 24.93
C GLU A 697 6.68 49.67 24.98
N VAL A 698 7.65 49.82 24.06
CA VAL A 698 8.49 51.04 23.97
C VAL A 698 7.69 52.22 23.40
N TYR A 699 6.87 52.00 22.38
CA TYR A 699 6.08 53.08 21.79
C TYR A 699 5.03 53.64 22.77
N ASP A 700 4.23 52.77 23.39
CA ASP A 700 3.13 53.18 24.27
C ASP A 700 3.64 53.69 25.63
N ASN A 701 4.64 53.01 26.23
CA ASN A 701 5.07 53.29 27.60
C ASN A 701 6.39 54.06 27.73
N VAL A 702 7.13 54.30 26.64
CA VAL A 702 8.31 55.19 26.63
C VAL A 702 8.04 56.43 25.79
N ILE A 703 7.81 56.28 24.48
CA ILE A 703 7.62 57.41 23.55
C ILE A 703 6.36 58.22 23.89
N MET A 704 5.20 57.57 24.01
CA MET A 704 3.93 58.26 24.27
C MET A 704 3.74 58.71 25.73
N TYR A 705 4.61 58.28 26.65
CA TYR A 705 4.49 58.59 28.07
C TYR A 705 5.41 59.74 28.52
N HIS A 706 6.62 59.86 27.96
CA HIS A 706 7.62 60.85 28.37
C HIS A 706 7.80 61.99 27.36
N THR A 707 8.70 62.93 27.68
CA THR A 707 9.15 64.02 26.79
C THR A 707 10.69 63.98 26.69
N PHE A 708 11.23 64.32 25.52
CA PHE A 708 12.62 64.08 25.12
C PHE A 708 13.34 65.38 24.75
N SER A 709 14.55 65.57 25.26
CA SER A 709 15.52 66.54 24.71
C SER A 709 16.23 65.99 23.46
N ALA A 710 17.00 66.81 22.73
CA ALA A 710 17.99 66.38 21.74
C ALA A 710 18.77 65.14 22.19
N THR A 711 19.41 65.24 23.36
CA THR A 711 20.19 64.18 24.01
C THR A 711 19.37 62.95 24.41
N GLY A 712 18.13 63.13 24.89
CA GLY A 712 17.24 62.02 25.24
C GLY A 712 16.76 61.20 24.04
N ALA A 713 16.51 61.85 22.89
CA ALA A 713 16.19 61.14 21.65
C ALA A 713 17.39 60.39 21.08
N ALA A 714 18.59 60.99 21.13
CA ALA A 714 19.83 60.32 20.74
C ALA A 714 20.09 59.06 21.61
N GLN A 715 19.84 59.13 22.92
CA GLN A 715 19.90 57.97 23.81
C GLN A 715 18.89 56.88 23.41
N LEU A 716 17.64 57.25 23.10
CA LEU A 716 16.62 56.31 22.64
C LEU A 716 16.99 55.65 21.30
N ALA A 717 17.63 56.38 20.38
CA ALA A 717 18.16 55.84 19.14
C ALA A 717 19.31 54.84 19.38
N ARG A 718 20.24 55.16 20.28
CA ARG A 718 21.34 54.27 20.69
C ARG A 718 20.81 52.99 21.34
N ASP A 719 19.82 53.11 22.22
CA ASP A 719 19.13 52.02 22.90
C ASP A 719 18.44 51.08 21.89
N LEU A 720 17.66 51.64 20.97
CA LEU A 720 16.98 50.87 19.92
C LEU A 720 17.98 50.10 19.03
N SER A 721 19.14 50.69 18.73
CA SER A 721 20.20 50.01 17.99
C SER A 721 20.81 48.84 18.77
N GLU A 722 21.01 48.98 20.08
CA GLU A 722 21.52 47.90 20.94
C GLU A 722 20.49 46.77 21.11
N ILE A 723 19.22 47.14 21.28
CA ILE A 723 18.08 46.21 21.36
C ILE A 723 18.04 45.31 20.12
N LYS A 724 18.13 45.88 18.91
CA LYS A 724 18.19 45.11 17.66
C LYS A 724 19.38 44.16 17.65
N THR A 725 20.59 44.71 17.85
CA THR A 725 21.85 43.95 17.81
C THR A 725 21.82 42.78 18.79
N THR A 726 21.27 42.98 19.99
CA THR A 726 21.12 41.94 21.01
C THR A 726 20.14 40.85 20.57
N ILE A 727 18.97 41.22 20.03
CA ILE A 727 17.97 40.24 19.57
C ILE A 727 18.54 39.41 18.41
N GLU A 728 19.18 40.02 17.41
CA GLU A 728 19.73 39.29 16.26
C GLU A 728 20.89 38.38 16.67
N LYS A 729 21.78 38.87 17.53
CA LYS A 729 22.90 38.09 18.10
C LYS A 729 22.44 36.86 18.86
N HIS A 730 21.42 36.98 19.72
CA HIS A 730 20.98 35.87 20.59
C HIS A 730 19.92 34.96 19.94
N SER A 731 19.18 35.45 18.94
CA SER A 731 18.30 34.61 18.13
C SER A 731 19.03 33.80 17.05
N GLY A 732 20.22 34.26 16.61
CA GLY A 732 20.93 33.70 15.47
C GLY A 732 20.31 34.06 14.11
N LEU A 733 19.32 34.97 14.08
CA LEU A 733 18.57 35.34 12.88
C LEU A 733 18.84 36.80 12.50
N ARG A 734 19.64 37.02 11.44
CA ARG A 734 19.84 38.36 10.84
C ARG A 734 18.53 38.92 10.29
N GLY A 735 18.31 40.22 10.46
CA GLY A 735 17.17 40.96 9.91
C GLY A 735 15.80 40.60 10.51
N VAL A 736 15.74 39.78 11.57
CA VAL A 736 14.47 39.37 12.19
C VAL A 736 13.75 40.56 12.85
N THR A 737 14.50 41.60 13.20
CA THR A 737 14.02 42.78 13.92
C THR A 737 13.34 43.80 13.00
N GLY A 738 13.83 43.97 11.77
CA GLY A 738 13.47 45.09 10.90
C GLY A 738 11.96 45.23 10.67
N ALA A 739 11.29 44.17 10.22
CA ALA A 739 9.84 44.20 9.98
C ALA A 739 9.02 44.47 11.26
N GLY A 740 9.52 44.07 12.43
CA GLY A 740 8.85 44.28 13.72
C GLY A 740 9.05 45.68 14.30
N PHE A 741 10.13 46.38 13.94
CA PHE A 741 10.47 47.68 14.53
C PHE A 741 10.23 48.90 13.63
N LYS A 742 9.92 48.78 12.34
CA LYS A 742 9.78 49.93 11.42
C LYS A 742 9.01 51.14 12.01
N ARG A 743 7.82 50.91 12.57
CA ARG A 743 7.01 51.97 13.23
C ARG A 743 7.72 52.66 14.41
N LEU A 744 8.56 51.93 15.14
CA LEU A 744 9.39 52.47 16.22
C LEU A 744 10.66 53.16 15.69
N GLU A 745 11.26 52.65 14.61
CA GLU A 745 12.38 53.29 13.91
C GLU A 745 12.00 54.67 13.38
N GLU A 746 10.87 54.76 12.68
CA GLU A 746 10.32 56.03 12.18
C GLU A 746 9.97 57.00 13.31
N ALA A 747 9.42 56.50 14.43
CA ALA A 747 9.10 57.34 15.58
C ALA A 747 10.36 57.89 16.26
N VAL A 748 11.40 57.08 16.38
CA VAL A 748 12.70 57.50 16.93
C VAL A 748 13.44 58.43 15.96
N TYR A 749 13.30 58.23 14.64
CA TYR A 749 13.82 59.16 13.63
C TYR A 749 13.18 60.55 13.77
N LEU A 750 11.84 60.66 13.84
CA LEU A 750 11.15 61.93 14.07
C LEU A 750 11.54 62.58 15.40
N LEU A 751 11.75 61.80 16.45
CA LEU A 751 12.28 62.32 17.72
C LEU A 751 13.74 62.79 17.62
N SER A 752 14.53 62.32 16.65
CA SER A 752 15.98 62.59 16.58
C SER A 752 16.35 63.69 15.57
N LEU A 753 15.36 64.37 14.98
CA LEU A 753 15.59 65.51 14.08
C LEU A 753 16.29 66.66 14.81
N ASP A 754 17.32 67.23 14.19
CA ASP A 754 18.12 68.30 14.76
C ASP A 754 17.37 69.64 14.77
N ALA A 755 17.62 70.46 15.79
CA ALA A 755 16.91 71.72 16.02
C ALA A 755 17.50 72.90 15.22
N SER A 756 18.55 72.69 14.42
CA SER A 756 19.20 73.73 13.63
C SER A 756 18.29 74.25 12.50
N GLN A 757 18.02 75.55 12.50
CA GLN A 757 17.29 76.22 11.42
C GLN A 757 18.21 76.46 10.22
N THR A 758 17.79 76.04 9.02
CA THR A 758 18.49 76.34 7.77
C THR A 758 18.24 77.79 7.33
N LEU A 759 19.02 78.72 7.90
CA LEU A 759 19.04 80.12 7.47
C LEU A 759 19.90 80.30 6.22
N GLU A 760 19.25 80.47 5.07
CA GLU A 760 19.90 80.90 3.83
C GLU A 760 20.01 82.43 3.76
N SER A 761 21.23 82.95 3.72
CA SER A 761 21.54 84.27 3.17
C SER A 761 22.91 84.26 2.52
N SER A 762 22.92 84.11 1.19
CA SER A 762 24.09 84.33 0.34
C SER A 762 24.39 85.82 0.20
N GLU A 763 25.67 86.23 0.28
CA GLU A 763 26.37 86.99 -0.78
C GLU A 763 27.81 87.38 -0.36
N GLU A 764 28.76 87.01 -1.23
CA GLU A 764 30.03 87.68 -1.57
C GLU A 764 31.24 87.77 -0.59
N ASP A 765 32.42 87.81 -1.24
CA ASP A 765 33.78 88.22 -0.77
C ASP A 765 34.58 87.33 0.23
N GLU A 766 35.92 87.19 0.13
CA GLU A 766 36.88 87.37 -0.98
C GLU A 766 38.23 86.63 -0.67
N TRP A 767 38.60 85.59 -1.46
CA TRP A 767 39.96 85.06 -1.77
C TRP A 767 40.94 84.51 -0.68
N GLY A 768 41.67 83.42 -1.04
CA GLY A 768 43.12 83.35 -0.74
C GLY A 768 43.82 81.99 -0.49
N PHE A 769 44.15 81.23 -1.57
CA PHE A 769 45.28 80.26 -1.74
C PHE A 769 45.46 79.08 -0.72
N ASN A 770 45.46 77.80 -1.13
CA ASN A 770 46.52 77.01 -1.83
C ASN A 770 47.78 76.75 -0.95
N ASP A 771 48.43 75.58 -0.91
CA ASP A 771 48.50 74.43 -1.84
C ASP A 771 48.53 73.05 -1.14
N ASP A 772 48.29 72.01 -1.96
CA ASP A 772 48.78 70.61 -2.01
C ASP A 772 49.97 70.23 -1.08
N ASP A 773 50.02 69.03 -0.47
CA ASP A 773 50.51 67.74 -1.02
C ASP A 773 50.09 66.58 -0.05
N ASN A 774 50.12 65.27 -0.34
CA ASN A 774 49.93 64.41 -1.54
C ASN A 774 49.98 62.90 -1.09
N ASP A 775 49.39 61.99 -1.89
CA ASP A 775 49.77 60.56 -2.16
C ASP A 775 49.91 59.52 -1.00
N GLU A 776 49.69 58.19 -1.15
CA GLU A 776 49.18 57.34 -2.25
C GLU A 776 48.69 55.96 -1.71
N GLU A 777 47.85 55.30 -2.51
CA GLU A 777 47.51 53.85 -2.63
C GLU A 777 47.83 52.78 -1.55
N SER A 778 46.82 51.94 -1.25
CA SER A 778 46.88 50.50 -1.57
C SER A 778 45.51 49.80 -1.57
N ARG A 779 45.15 49.15 -2.69
CA ARG A 779 43.88 48.41 -2.92
C ARG A 779 44.00 46.94 -2.50
N GLY A 780 42.95 46.37 -1.88
CA GLY A 780 43.00 45.02 -1.30
C GLY A 780 41.68 44.23 -1.17
N GLN A 781 40.95 44.08 -2.28
CA GLN A 781 40.07 42.92 -2.60
C GLN A 781 38.81 42.61 -1.75
N ALA A 782 37.66 42.84 -2.39
CA ALA A 782 36.28 42.79 -1.91
C ALA A 782 35.69 41.41 -1.52
N THR A 783 34.60 41.44 -0.74
CA THR A 783 33.39 40.62 -0.97
C THR A 783 32.13 41.27 -0.35
N THR A 784 31.28 41.84 -1.23
CA THR A 784 29.82 42.01 -1.11
C THR A 784 29.18 42.30 0.27
N ASP A 785 28.86 43.58 0.51
CA ASP A 785 27.62 44.00 1.17
C ASP A 785 27.04 45.17 0.36
N GLU A 786 25.75 45.13 0.01
CA GLU A 786 25.09 46.12 -0.86
C GLU A 786 24.71 47.39 -0.08
N ALA A 787 25.65 48.31 0.06
CA ALA A 787 25.34 49.68 0.45
C ALA A 787 24.84 50.46 -0.77
N ILE A 788 23.54 50.80 -0.79
CA ILE A 788 22.98 51.78 -1.73
C ILE A 788 23.57 53.15 -1.37
N THR A 789 24.56 53.57 -2.14
CA THR A 789 24.94 54.98 -2.25
C THR A 789 23.86 55.72 -3.03
N ASP A 790 22.98 56.44 -2.35
CA ASP A 790 22.22 57.51 -2.97
C ASP A 790 22.94 58.84 -2.67
N ASP A 791 23.88 59.17 -3.55
CA ASP A 791 24.53 60.48 -3.61
C ASP A 791 23.57 61.48 -4.25
N THR A 792 22.54 61.85 -3.49
CA THR A 792 21.66 62.98 -3.79
C THR A 792 21.65 63.94 -2.61
N GLY A 793 22.05 65.19 -2.85
CA GLY A 793 22.26 66.23 -1.84
C GLY A 793 20.99 66.78 -1.19
N VAL A 794 20.07 65.91 -0.75
CA VAL A 794 18.87 66.27 -0.01
C VAL A 794 19.27 66.64 1.41
N LYS A 795 19.37 67.95 1.69
CA LYS A 795 19.56 68.50 3.03
C LYS A 795 18.51 67.87 3.97
N LYS A 796 18.94 67.16 5.01
CA LYS A 796 18.02 66.60 6.03
C LYS A 796 17.20 67.76 6.63
N PRO A 797 15.86 67.68 6.67
CA PRO A 797 15.04 68.78 7.15
C PRO A 797 15.19 68.95 8.67
N GLY A 798 15.23 70.20 9.14
CA GLY A 798 15.31 70.51 10.56
C GLY A 798 14.00 70.19 11.29
N LEU A 799 14.08 69.98 12.60
CA LEU A 799 12.93 69.69 13.47
C LEU A 799 11.77 70.69 13.28
N TRP A 800 12.11 71.98 13.14
CA TRP A 800 11.16 73.07 12.95
C TRP A 800 10.48 73.08 11.58
N ASP A 801 11.20 72.68 10.53
CA ASP A 801 10.63 72.59 9.17
C ASP A 801 9.65 71.41 9.10
N VAL A 802 10.01 70.29 9.71
CA VAL A 802 9.17 69.09 9.80
C VAL A 802 7.94 69.33 10.67
N GLU A 803 8.07 70.01 11.81
CA GLU A 803 6.94 70.42 12.66
C GLU A 803 5.93 71.23 11.85
N LYS A 804 6.38 72.30 11.20
CA LYS A 804 5.52 73.21 10.44
C LYS A 804 4.74 72.48 9.35
N LEU A 805 5.40 71.61 8.58
CA LEU A 805 4.76 70.81 7.52
C LEU A 805 3.77 69.78 8.07
N ILE A 806 4.09 69.12 9.19
CA ILE A 806 3.23 68.08 9.78
C ILE A 806 2.02 68.69 10.52
N PHE A 807 2.12 69.92 11.04
CA PHE A 807 1.01 70.60 11.71
C PHE A 807 0.14 71.49 10.80
N GLU A 808 0.61 71.90 9.61
CA GLU A 808 -0.16 72.73 8.66
C GLU A 808 -1.46 72.07 8.19
N SER A 809 -1.39 70.84 7.66
CA SER A 809 -2.57 70.09 7.21
C SER A 809 -2.30 68.59 7.18
N ASN A 810 -3.34 67.75 7.05
CA ASN A 810 -3.15 66.30 6.91
C ASN A 810 -2.47 65.93 5.58
N GLU A 811 -2.66 66.73 4.53
CA GLU A 811 -2.04 66.51 3.22
C GLU A 811 -0.55 66.88 3.23
N ALA A 812 -0.21 68.04 3.81
CA ALA A 812 1.17 68.43 4.07
C ALA A 812 1.89 67.43 4.98
N ALA A 813 1.22 66.91 6.02
CA ALA A 813 1.78 65.88 6.89
C ALA A 813 2.10 64.57 6.15
N ARG A 814 1.17 64.04 5.33
CA ARG A 814 1.46 62.85 4.51
C ARG A 814 2.63 63.08 3.57
N LYS A 815 2.68 64.25 2.92
CA LYS A 815 3.75 64.58 2.01
C LYS A 815 5.09 64.64 2.74
N ALA A 816 5.18 65.34 3.85
CA ALA A 816 6.40 65.41 4.66
C ALA A 816 6.86 64.03 5.16
N LEU A 817 5.93 63.17 5.60
CA LEU A 817 6.26 61.79 5.99
C LEU A 817 6.79 60.97 4.80
N ALA A 818 6.15 61.05 3.64
CA ALA A 818 6.62 60.37 2.42
C ALA A 818 7.97 60.90 1.92
N ASP A 819 8.17 62.23 1.93
CA ASP A 819 9.42 62.89 1.53
C ASP A 819 10.58 62.51 2.49
N MET A 820 10.29 62.16 3.76
CA MET A 820 11.25 61.58 4.72
C MET A 820 11.36 60.05 4.68
N GLY A 821 10.60 59.36 3.81
CA GLY A 821 10.59 57.90 3.71
C GLY A 821 9.90 57.17 4.87
N LEU A 822 8.97 57.82 5.56
CA LEU A 822 8.25 57.30 6.73
C LEU A 822 6.84 56.84 6.29
N TYR A 823 6.58 55.54 6.38
CA TYR A 823 5.39 54.87 5.83
C TYR A 823 4.58 54.06 6.86
N HIS A 824 5.10 53.91 8.08
CA HIS A 824 4.53 53.11 9.16
C HIS A 824 3.95 53.95 10.31
N LEU A 825 3.97 55.28 10.18
CA LEU A 825 3.30 56.25 11.05
C LEU A 825 2.14 56.97 10.33
N SER A 826 1.00 57.10 11.02
CA SER A 826 -0.08 58.00 10.60
C SER A 826 0.22 59.47 10.92
N GLU A 827 -0.53 60.40 10.30
CA GLU A 827 -0.35 61.85 10.53
C GLU A 827 -0.61 62.22 12.00
N GLY A 828 -1.56 61.53 12.64
CA GLY A 828 -1.87 61.71 14.06
C GLY A 828 -0.77 61.21 14.99
N GLU A 829 -0.12 60.10 14.64
CA GLU A 829 1.02 59.56 15.40
C GLU A 829 2.24 60.46 15.26
N ALA A 830 2.61 60.86 14.05
CA ALA A 830 3.73 61.78 13.81
C ALA A 830 3.61 63.09 14.62
N ARG A 831 2.41 63.69 14.63
CA ARG A 831 2.09 64.86 15.47
C ARG A 831 2.24 64.57 16.97
N ASN A 832 1.77 63.41 17.43
CA ASN A 832 1.86 63.03 18.84
C ASN A 832 3.30 62.72 19.27
N ILE A 833 4.16 62.26 18.36
CA ILE A 833 5.60 62.03 18.55
C ILE A 833 6.35 63.37 18.63
N LEU A 834 6.16 64.26 17.65
CA LEU A 834 6.80 65.58 17.65
C LEU A 834 6.47 66.40 18.90
N LYS A 835 5.22 66.35 19.37
CA LYS A 835 4.79 66.94 20.66
C LYS A 835 5.53 66.42 21.89
N ARG A 836 6.38 65.40 21.78
CA ARG A 836 7.23 64.92 22.87
C ARG A 836 8.61 65.55 22.88
N ARG A 837 9.03 66.28 21.83
CA ARG A 837 10.26 67.08 21.87
C ARG A 837 10.07 68.25 22.81
N VAL A 838 10.98 68.40 23.78
CA VAL A 838 10.97 69.52 24.73
C VAL A 838 11.20 70.84 23.99
N GLU A 839 12.05 70.83 22.96
CA GLU A 839 12.31 71.98 22.08
C GLU A 839 11.06 72.55 21.40
N LEU A 840 10.05 71.72 21.10
CA LEU A 840 8.78 72.16 20.50
C LEU A 840 7.70 72.56 21.54
N ASN A 841 8.02 72.44 22.83
CA ASN A 841 7.12 72.76 23.95
C ASN A 841 7.64 73.92 24.83
N GLY A 842 8.74 74.57 24.42
CA GLY A 842 9.33 75.75 25.07
C GLY A 842 9.14 77.01 24.24
#